data_AF-A0A9P5EC82-F1
#
_entry.id   AF-A0A9P5EC82-F1
#
_cell.length_a   1.000
_cell.length_b   1.000
_cell.length_c   1.000
_cell.angle_alpha   90.00
_cell.angle_beta   90.00
_cell.angle_gamma   90.00
#
_symmetry.space_group_name_H-M   'P 1'
#
loop_
_entity.id
_entity.type
_entity.pdbx_description
1 polymer ?
#
loop_
_entity_poly.entity_id
_entity_poly.type
_entity_poly.pdbx_seq_one_letter_code
_entity_poly.pdbx_strand_id
1 'polypeptide(L)'
;MADTMQAVVFHGKGDIRIEQVNVPKPGTKEVQLKPAFVGICGTDLHEYLEGAYLIPTTPHPVTGKSAPVIIGHEYSGVVSGVGDEVDDLKPGDRVVVQPIIFDGTCNSCQRGLINCCSKSGFIGLSGIGGGLAAYTTVPRYSVFKIPDNIPLKVAAQALIEPLAVAWNAVQQSDFKPGGTALILGAGPIGLAILQVLKSKGASQIIVSETADKRREFATKFGATTVLDPTKTNVGEECIKLCTGEGVQVVFDCAGMQSTLETALAASRPRSIIVNVAIWATEVTISPNYFMLNEKTFQGSATYTASVFQEVIDALARGDLNPEPMITSLIEMDQIEEKGFKALINYKDTQVKILLLSVQISTVTAQVTVQHESPSPMAFTPESLPDLSGQVYIVTGGNAGIGFNTVLELAAHKAKVYMGARSEAKANAAIAEIKSQYPHADISVLVMDMMNLKTVKAAADDFARKESRLHGLVNNAGIMATPYEESVDHYEAQFQTNYLSHWLLTYSLLPILTQSARSTSPGTVRVVNVSSDGHLVFSPSAGIDFDDINQTNGSAFSRYGMSKLANILHAKELHRRYGPSSENDGQEEIWTASLHPGTIDTGLGRNATGSWAWQALVPVMRLFRLYSPLETAAYTSLFAIAGPGFHRDMSGEYLKPVGIIGKTTPTAQDPKLAEELWQWTENEMRTKHPVIDSVDLKLIRIDALPTGGKEDGAAINTAPDAPLAHCVENEYHPDLLSVKLRDDLKPLVVQQPEGPSYSVRDGNYISWQKWRFRIGFNWREGMTIHDVRYDGRKTFYRLSMSEMTVPYGGKTIPQDWSTFTNRRRTDPRYPNHRRQAFDLGDAGAGLTANNLKLGCDCLGHISYFDALLTASDGKPYQAPNVICLHEQDADIGWKHTNARTDVAAVTRARTLVVQSIITVGNYEYAFSWHFWQNGTIEFETRATGILATSLIDEGKTSHWGNVVSPGVLAANHQHLFSLRIDPMIDGLENTLVQEDSIGLPMSEENPYGNAWKLHKNFIEKSCSLDADPQKARVFKIVNEKKLNPISKNPVGYKIIAPPAQLLMADQASLVHKRARFAEHHIWVTRYKDDDLWAGGKWTNQSMIEKDGVADYAARNDNVRGEDLVVWATYGLTHNPRVEDYPVMPAEAITVALKPADFFDRNPALDVPPSTQAVNKSVLVPANGVSNGEEHEVCCR
;
A
#
# COMPACT_ATOMS: atom_id res chain seq x y z
N MET A 1 -55.20 7.85 -11.81
CA MET A 1 -54.22 7.04 -11.04
C MET A 1 -53.08 6.72 -11.98
N ALA A 2 -51.86 6.54 -11.47
CA ALA A 2 -50.78 5.96 -12.26
C ALA A 2 -50.91 4.42 -12.19
N ASP A 3 -50.62 3.73 -13.28
CA ASP A 3 -50.60 2.26 -13.29
C ASP A 3 -49.33 1.77 -12.58
N THR A 4 -49.50 0.93 -11.56
CA THR A 4 -48.39 0.32 -10.80
C THR A 4 -48.23 -1.17 -11.11
N MET A 5 -47.05 -1.69 -10.84
CA MET A 5 -46.66 -3.09 -11.03
C MET A 5 -45.78 -3.57 -9.88
N GLN A 6 -45.73 -4.88 -9.67
CA GLN A 6 -44.73 -5.49 -8.79
C GLN A 6 -43.37 -5.57 -9.49
N ALA A 7 -42.31 -5.28 -8.73
CA ALA A 7 -40.92 -5.44 -9.12
C ALA A 7 -40.07 -5.89 -7.93
N VAL A 8 -39.03 -6.67 -8.20
CA VAL A 8 -38.00 -7.01 -7.20
C VAL A 8 -36.93 -5.92 -7.21
N VAL A 9 -36.86 -5.17 -6.12
CA VAL A 9 -35.97 -4.04 -5.90
C VAL A 9 -34.86 -4.45 -4.94
N PHE A 10 -33.61 -4.16 -5.29
CA PHE A 10 -32.45 -4.31 -4.42
C PHE A 10 -32.19 -3.01 -3.67
N HIS A 11 -32.09 -3.11 -2.34
CA HIS A 11 -31.81 -1.99 -1.44
C HIS A 11 -30.42 -2.08 -0.79
N GLY A 12 -29.81 -3.26 -0.77
CA GLY A 12 -28.47 -3.46 -0.23
C GLY A 12 -28.16 -4.93 0.07
N LYS A 13 -27.05 -5.14 0.79
CA LYS A 13 -26.57 -6.46 1.25
C LYS A 13 -27.68 -7.22 2.00
N GLY A 14 -28.09 -8.36 1.47
CA GLY A 14 -29.15 -9.23 2.00
C GLY A 14 -30.57 -8.69 1.84
N ASP A 15 -30.78 -7.58 1.12
CA ASP A 15 -32.04 -6.84 1.11
C ASP A 15 -32.59 -6.66 -0.32
N ILE A 16 -33.40 -7.64 -0.74
CA ILE A 16 -34.24 -7.59 -1.95
C ILE A 16 -35.72 -7.64 -1.53
N ARG A 17 -36.54 -6.77 -2.13
CA ARG A 17 -37.95 -6.55 -1.75
C ARG A 17 -38.85 -6.59 -2.96
N ILE A 18 -40.09 -7.04 -2.77
CA ILE A 18 -41.13 -6.97 -3.80
C ILE A 18 -41.94 -5.70 -3.57
N GLU A 19 -41.66 -4.65 -4.34
CA GLU A 19 -42.30 -3.33 -4.19
C GLU A 19 -43.32 -3.06 -5.30
N GLN A 20 -44.28 -2.15 -5.03
CA GLN A 20 -45.20 -1.62 -6.04
C GLN A 20 -44.61 -0.33 -6.63
N VAL A 21 -44.20 -0.39 -7.89
CA VAL A 21 -43.55 0.71 -8.61
C VAL A 21 -44.41 1.15 -9.80
N ASN A 22 -44.24 2.38 -10.29
CA ASN A 22 -44.95 2.84 -11.49
C ASN A 22 -44.52 2.04 -12.73
N VAL A 23 -45.46 1.70 -13.62
CA VAL A 23 -45.16 1.07 -14.92
C VAL A 23 -44.33 2.05 -15.77
N PRO A 24 -43.11 1.70 -16.18
CA PRO A 24 -42.27 2.59 -16.98
C PRO A 24 -42.80 2.70 -18.40
N LYS A 25 -42.77 3.91 -18.97
CA LYS A 25 -43.08 4.18 -20.38
C LYS A 25 -41.77 4.26 -21.18
N PRO A 26 -41.75 3.90 -22.47
CA PRO A 26 -40.57 4.07 -23.31
C PRO A 26 -40.37 5.55 -23.67
N GLY A 27 -39.14 6.05 -23.54
CA GLY A 27 -38.68 7.25 -24.24
C GLY A 27 -38.44 6.99 -25.73
N THR A 28 -38.09 8.02 -26.52
CA THR A 28 -38.10 7.94 -28.00
C THR A 28 -37.22 6.84 -28.58
N LYS A 29 -36.10 6.49 -27.93
CA LYS A 29 -35.15 5.44 -28.35
C LYS A 29 -35.19 4.18 -27.49
N GLU A 30 -36.27 3.98 -26.77
CA GLU A 30 -36.43 2.87 -25.84
C GLU A 30 -37.53 1.90 -26.27
N VAL A 31 -37.44 0.68 -25.75
CA VAL A 31 -38.38 -0.41 -25.99
C VAL A 31 -38.94 -0.81 -24.63
N GLN A 32 -40.27 -0.83 -24.52
CA GLN A 32 -40.96 -1.38 -23.35
C GLN A 32 -41.19 -2.88 -23.59
N LEU A 33 -40.74 -3.68 -22.64
CA LEU A 33 -40.80 -5.13 -22.65
C LEU A 33 -41.69 -5.64 -21.52
N LYS A 34 -42.34 -6.79 -21.76
CA LYS A 34 -42.85 -7.70 -20.73
C LYS A 34 -41.85 -8.85 -20.58
N PRO A 35 -41.04 -8.89 -19.51
CA PRO A 35 -40.21 -10.06 -19.20
C PRO A 35 -41.09 -11.31 -19.10
N ALA A 36 -40.70 -12.40 -19.77
CA ALA A 36 -41.44 -13.66 -19.74
C ALA A 36 -40.85 -14.61 -18.69
N PHE A 37 -39.52 -14.72 -18.67
CA PHE A 37 -38.76 -15.33 -17.59
C PHE A 37 -37.51 -14.48 -17.30
N VAL A 38 -36.92 -14.68 -16.13
CA VAL A 38 -35.73 -13.94 -15.67
C VAL A 38 -34.78 -14.92 -14.97
N GLY A 39 -33.50 -14.87 -15.32
CA GLY A 39 -32.44 -15.63 -14.64
C GLY A 39 -31.89 -14.91 -13.42
N ILE A 40 -31.47 -15.70 -12.42
CA ILE A 40 -30.61 -15.21 -11.32
C ILE A 40 -29.16 -15.49 -11.70
N CYS A 41 -28.35 -14.45 -11.88
CA CYS A 41 -26.93 -14.53 -12.18
C CYS A 41 -26.09 -14.82 -10.92
N GLY A 42 -24.85 -15.30 -11.12
CA GLY A 42 -23.86 -15.32 -10.04
C GLY A 42 -23.61 -13.91 -9.47
N THR A 43 -23.57 -12.90 -10.34
CA THR A 43 -23.44 -11.49 -9.93
C THR A 43 -24.58 -11.04 -9.02
N ASP A 44 -25.84 -11.38 -9.31
CA ASP A 44 -26.96 -11.01 -8.42
C ASP A 44 -26.77 -11.62 -7.01
N LEU A 45 -26.18 -12.82 -6.91
CA LEU A 45 -25.84 -13.43 -5.63
C LEU A 45 -24.67 -12.72 -4.92
N HIS A 46 -23.68 -12.20 -5.65
CA HIS A 46 -22.64 -11.35 -5.07
C HIS A 46 -23.23 -10.03 -4.56
N GLU A 47 -24.10 -9.35 -5.31
CA GLU A 47 -24.80 -8.14 -4.84
C GLU A 47 -25.56 -8.43 -3.52
N TYR A 48 -26.28 -9.55 -3.45
CA TYR A 48 -27.04 -9.96 -2.27
C TYR A 48 -26.15 -10.40 -1.09
N LEU A 49 -25.05 -11.13 -1.32
CA LEU A 49 -24.18 -11.64 -0.25
C LEU A 49 -23.17 -10.61 0.25
N GLU A 50 -22.55 -9.86 -0.65
CA GLU A 50 -21.42 -8.98 -0.38
C GLU A 50 -21.86 -7.54 -0.20
N GLY A 51 -22.86 -7.10 -0.97
CA GLY A 51 -23.41 -5.75 -1.00
C GLY A 51 -23.32 -5.15 -2.40
N ALA A 52 -23.71 -3.89 -2.53
CA ALA A 52 -23.71 -3.16 -3.80
C ALA A 52 -22.28 -3.09 -4.41
N TYR A 53 -22.00 -3.99 -5.36
CA TYR A 53 -20.67 -4.30 -5.88
C TYR A 53 -20.50 -3.78 -7.32
N LEU A 54 -21.41 -4.17 -8.23
CA LEU A 54 -21.63 -3.51 -9.52
C LEU A 54 -22.89 -2.64 -9.52
N ILE A 55 -23.82 -2.86 -8.58
CA ILE A 55 -24.93 -1.92 -8.34
C ILE A 55 -24.33 -0.62 -7.76
N PRO A 56 -24.48 0.54 -8.44
CA PRO A 56 -23.76 1.74 -8.06
C PRO A 56 -24.49 2.45 -6.91
N THR A 57 -23.76 2.78 -5.85
CA THR A 57 -24.29 3.49 -4.66
C THR A 57 -24.31 5.01 -4.83
N THR A 58 -23.60 5.53 -5.82
CA THR A 58 -23.68 6.90 -6.35
C THR A 58 -24.23 6.89 -7.78
N PRO A 59 -24.69 8.02 -8.35
CA PRO A 59 -25.25 8.04 -9.70
C PRO A 59 -24.26 7.53 -10.77
N HIS A 60 -24.62 6.45 -11.45
CA HIS A 60 -23.80 5.83 -12.52
C HIS A 60 -23.50 6.84 -13.64
N PRO A 61 -22.25 6.91 -14.14
CA PRO A 61 -21.84 7.95 -15.08
C PRO A 61 -22.53 7.93 -16.45
N VAL A 62 -23.26 6.86 -16.80
CA VAL A 62 -24.03 6.78 -18.07
C VAL A 62 -25.55 6.88 -17.84
N THR A 63 -26.09 6.40 -16.70
CA THR A 63 -27.54 6.37 -16.46
C THR A 63 -28.04 7.45 -15.48
N GLY A 64 -27.16 8.02 -14.66
CA GLY A 64 -27.53 8.93 -13.58
C GLY A 64 -28.33 8.27 -12.47
N LYS A 65 -28.27 6.94 -12.32
CA LYS A 65 -29.03 6.15 -11.34
C LYS A 65 -28.12 5.42 -10.36
N SER A 66 -28.63 5.19 -9.16
CA SER A 66 -27.98 4.49 -8.06
C SER A 66 -28.97 3.51 -7.40
N ALA A 67 -28.50 2.72 -6.43
CA ALA A 67 -29.37 2.02 -5.49
C ALA A 67 -30.41 2.97 -4.83
N PRO A 68 -31.65 2.52 -4.56
CA PRO A 68 -32.18 1.17 -4.86
C PRO A 68 -32.52 0.97 -6.34
N VAL A 69 -32.36 -0.25 -6.85
CA VAL A 69 -32.55 -0.59 -8.28
C VAL A 69 -33.48 -1.79 -8.46
N ILE A 70 -34.30 -1.79 -9.52
CA ILE A 70 -34.97 -3.04 -9.97
C ILE A 70 -33.89 -3.96 -10.55
N ILE A 71 -33.82 -5.19 -10.04
CA ILE A 71 -32.76 -6.15 -10.40
C ILE A 71 -33.16 -7.13 -11.52
N GLY A 72 -32.20 -7.99 -11.90
CA GLY A 72 -32.35 -8.99 -12.96
C GLY A 72 -31.80 -8.49 -14.29
N HIS A 73 -30.59 -8.91 -14.63
CA HIS A 73 -29.88 -8.53 -15.85
C HIS A 73 -29.87 -9.63 -16.94
N GLU A 74 -30.37 -10.82 -16.61
CA GLU A 74 -30.55 -11.95 -17.54
C GLU A 74 -32.04 -12.17 -17.85
N TYR A 75 -32.59 -11.70 -18.97
CA TYR A 75 -34.00 -11.97 -19.31
C TYR A 75 -34.35 -11.91 -20.80
N SER A 76 -35.47 -12.54 -21.15
CA SER A 76 -36.14 -12.36 -22.45
C SER A 76 -37.65 -12.28 -22.28
N GLY A 77 -38.32 -11.72 -23.28
CA GLY A 77 -39.72 -11.32 -23.17
C GLY A 77 -40.34 -10.96 -24.50
N VAL A 78 -41.44 -10.22 -24.43
CA VAL A 78 -42.21 -9.76 -25.57
C VAL A 78 -42.30 -8.23 -25.55
N VAL A 79 -42.07 -7.59 -26.68
CA VAL A 79 -42.24 -6.13 -26.83
C VAL A 79 -43.70 -5.77 -26.56
N SER A 80 -43.94 -4.81 -25.66
CA SER A 80 -45.27 -4.26 -25.37
C SER A 80 -45.44 -2.82 -25.86
N GLY A 81 -44.35 -2.08 -26.06
CA GLY A 81 -44.35 -0.73 -26.61
C GLY A 81 -42.98 -0.34 -27.15
N VAL A 82 -42.93 0.66 -28.03
CA VAL A 82 -41.72 1.21 -28.64
C VAL A 82 -41.80 2.73 -28.63
N GLY A 83 -40.65 3.40 -28.55
CA GLY A 83 -40.54 4.85 -28.70
C GLY A 83 -40.62 5.32 -30.16
N ASP A 84 -40.85 6.62 -30.35
CA ASP A 84 -41.12 7.23 -31.66
C ASP A 84 -39.96 7.13 -32.68
N GLU A 85 -38.73 6.84 -32.24
CA GLU A 85 -37.53 6.66 -33.08
C GLU A 85 -37.11 5.17 -33.18
N VAL A 86 -38.02 4.23 -32.94
CA VAL A 86 -37.80 2.77 -33.11
C VAL A 86 -38.71 2.21 -34.20
N ASP A 87 -38.15 1.86 -35.35
CA ASP A 87 -38.85 1.45 -36.57
C ASP A 87 -38.73 -0.05 -36.92
N ASP A 88 -37.77 -0.76 -36.33
CA ASP A 88 -37.43 -2.15 -36.66
C ASP A 88 -37.98 -3.22 -35.69
N LEU A 89 -38.55 -2.78 -34.56
CA LEU A 89 -39.26 -3.63 -33.58
C LEU A 89 -40.71 -3.15 -33.43
N LYS A 90 -41.63 -4.08 -33.12
CA LYS A 90 -43.04 -3.77 -32.86
C LYS A 90 -43.60 -4.61 -31.70
N PRO A 91 -44.69 -4.17 -31.05
CA PRO A 91 -45.39 -4.97 -30.04
C PRO A 91 -45.73 -6.39 -30.53
N GLY A 92 -45.49 -7.39 -29.68
CA GLY A 92 -45.63 -8.81 -30.00
C GLY A 92 -44.35 -9.48 -30.53
N ASP A 93 -43.31 -8.74 -30.93
CA ASP A 93 -42.02 -9.36 -31.25
C ASP A 93 -41.34 -9.95 -30.00
N ARG A 94 -40.70 -11.10 -30.18
CA ARG A 94 -40.01 -11.87 -29.14
C ARG A 94 -38.53 -11.47 -29.09
N VAL A 95 -38.01 -11.12 -27.92
CA VAL A 95 -36.69 -10.49 -27.78
C VAL A 95 -35.96 -10.89 -26.49
N VAL A 96 -34.63 -10.88 -26.53
CA VAL A 96 -33.70 -11.02 -25.39
C VAL A 96 -32.88 -9.74 -25.22
N VAL A 97 -32.44 -9.44 -24.00
CA VAL A 97 -31.66 -8.22 -23.69
C VAL A 97 -30.19 -8.55 -23.47
N GLN A 98 -29.30 -7.84 -24.17
CA GLN A 98 -27.87 -7.73 -23.84
C GLN A 98 -27.71 -6.63 -22.77
N PRO A 99 -27.27 -6.93 -21.54
CA PRO A 99 -27.33 -5.95 -20.46
C PRO A 99 -26.27 -4.83 -20.52
N ILE A 100 -25.28 -4.88 -21.41
CA ILE A 100 -24.11 -3.98 -21.37
C ILE A 100 -24.49 -2.52 -21.68
N ILE A 101 -24.25 -1.62 -20.73
CA ILE A 101 -24.36 -0.16 -20.85
C ILE A 101 -22.95 0.41 -21.06
N PHE A 102 -22.79 1.34 -22.02
CA PHE A 102 -21.50 1.93 -22.39
C PHE A 102 -21.65 3.40 -22.81
N ASP A 103 -20.57 4.19 -22.74
CA ASP A 103 -20.60 5.65 -22.97
C ASP A 103 -20.48 6.07 -24.45
N GLY A 104 -20.27 5.12 -25.36
CA GLY A 104 -20.08 5.32 -26.79
C GLY A 104 -18.87 6.18 -27.21
N THR A 105 -18.07 6.67 -26.26
CA THR A 105 -17.14 7.80 -26.48
C THR A 105 -15.72 7.52 -26.01
N CYS A 106 -15.49 6.62 -25.04
CA CYS A 106 -14.14 6.26 -24.60
C CYS A 106 -13.38 5.40 -25.63
N ASN A 107 -12.06 5.31 -25.48
CA ASN A 107 -11.17 4.59 -26.41
C ASN A 107 -11.57 3.12 -26.64
N SER A 108 -12.14 2.44 -25.64
CA SER A 108 -12.65 1.07 -25.79
C SER A 108 -13.89 1.04 -26.69
N CYS A 109 -14.86 1.93 -26.46
CA CYS A 109 -16.07 2.06 -27.28
C CYS A 109 -15.73 2.38 -28.74
N GLN A 110 -14.79 3.31 -28.99
CA GLN A 110 -14.34 3.67 -30.35
C GLN A 110 -13.66 2.50 -31.09
N ARG A 111 -13.11 1.53 -30.35
CA ARG A 111 -12.52 0.29 -30.88
C ARG A 111 -13.51 -0.88 -30.99
N GLY A 112 -14.80 -0.66 -30.70
CA GLY A 112 -15.84 -1.70 -30.66
C GLY A 112 -15.82 -2.58 -29.40
N LEU A 113 -14.89 -2.33 -28.46
CA LEU A 113 -14.72 -3.08 -27.21
C LEU A 113 -15.63 -2.52 -26.11
N ILE A 114 -16.95 -2.53 -26.35
CA ILE A 114 -17.96 -1.98 -25.43
C ILE A 114 -17.95 -2.66 -24.05
N ASN A 115 -17.55 -3.93 -24.00
CA ASN A 115 -17.33 -4.72 -22.77
C ASN A 115 -16.16 -4.24 -21.91
N CYS A 116 -15.30 -3.37 -22.45
CA CYS A 116 -14.15 -2.79 -21.76
C CYS A 116 -14.29 -1.26 -21.61
N CYS A 117 -15.52 -0.72 -21.66
CA CYS A 117 -15.78 0.69 -21.42
C CYS A 117 -15.45 1.08 -19.97
N SER A 118 -14.64 2.12 -19.74
CA SER A 118 -14.30 2.60 -18.40
C SER A 118 -15.48 3.25 -17.63
N LYS A 119 -16.65 3.36 -18.28
CA LYS A 119 -17.93 3.78 -17.68
C LYS A 119 -19.00 2.71 -17.87
N SER A 120 -18.60 1.44 -18.01
CA SER A 120 -19.52 0.32 -18.23
C SER A 120 -20.52 0.19 -17.08
N GLY A 121 -21.74 -0.22 -17.41
CA GLY A 121 -22.76 -0.63 -16.45
C GLY A 121 -23.58 -1.79 -17.00
N PHE A 122 -24.57 -2.23 -16.24
CA PHE A 122 -25.47 -3.31 -16.64
C PHE A 122 -26.93 -2.91 -16.44
N ILE A 123 -27.76 -3.15 -17.46
CA ILE A 123 -29.22 -3.11 -17.36
C ILE A 123 -29.64 -4.10 -16.28
N GLY A 124 -30.42 -3.65 -15.29
CA GLY A 124 -30.78 -4.43 -14.11
C GLY A 124 -29.74 -4.46 -12.98
N LEU A 125 -28.64 -3.70 -13.06
CA LEU A 125 -27.76 -3.40 -11.92
C LEU A 125 -27.47 -1.89 -11.80
N SER A 126 -27.16 -1.22 -12.90
CA SER A 126 -26.86 0.22 -12.98
C SER A 126 -28.12 1.10 -13.10
N GLY A 127 -29.20 0.69 -12.43
CA GLY A 127 -30.39 1.51 -12.15
C GLY A 127 -31.37 1.76 -13.29
N ILE A 128 -31.25 1.10 -14.44
CA ILE A 128 -32.27 1.10 -15.50
C ILE A 128 -32.63 -0.33 -15.93
N GLY A 129 -33.87 -0.52 -16.39
CA GLY A 129 -34.28 -1.68 -17.18
C GLY A 129 -34.20 -3.06 -16.51
N GLY A 130 -34.30 -3.17 -15.18
CA GLY A 130 -34.30 -4.46 -14.49
C GLY A 130 -35.43 -5.39 -14.93
N GLY A 131 -35.10 -6.68 -15.08
CA GLY A 131 -35.99 -7.71 -15.61
C GLY A 131 -36.94 -8.34 -14.61
N LEU A 132 -36.65 -8.29 -13.30
CA LEU A 132 -37.52 -8.85 -12.24
C LEU A 132 -38.75 -7.95 -11.97
N ALA A 133 -39.47 -7.56 -13.01
CA ALA A 133 -40.66 -6.71 -12.97
C ALA A 133 -41.66 -7.11 -14.07
N ALA A 134 -42.96 -6.83 -13.87
CA ALA A 134 -43.99 -7.19 -14.85
C ALA A 134 -43.87 -6.41 -16.19
N TYR A 135 -43.25 -5.23 -16.17
CA TYR A 135 -42.86 -4.43 -17.32
C TYR A 135 -41.48 -3.83 -17.08
N THR A 136 -40.71 -3.59 -18.13
CA THR A 136 -39.44 -2.87 -18.03
C THR A 136 -39.15 -2.09 -19.31
N THR A 137 -38.30 -1.08 -19.23
CA THR A 137 -37.93 -0.21 -20.37
C THR A 137 -36.42 -0.23 -20.54
N VAL A 138 -35.95 -0.44 -21.77
CA VAL A 138 -34.52 -0.51 -22.10
C VAL A 138 -34.19 0.26 -23.38
N PRO A 139 -32.96 0.80 -23.54
CA PRO A 139 -32.51 1.41 -24.79
C PRO A 139 -32.54 0.43 -25.96
N ARG A 140 -32.99 0.86 -27.15
CA ARG A 140 -33.13 -0.01 -28.33
C ARG A 140 -31.89 -0.84 -28.62
N TYR A 141 -30.67 -0.30 -28.50
CA TYR A 141 -29.43 -1.01 -28.83
C TYR A 141 -29.22 -2.32 -28.03
N SER A 142 -29.84 -2.47 -26.86
CA SER A 142 -29.71 -3.64 -26.00
C SER A 142 -30.61 -4.82 -26.42
N VAL A 143 -31.56 -4.60 -27.33
CA VAL A 143 -32.66 -5.55 -27.62
C VAL A 143 -32.35 -6.39 -28.85
N PHE A 144 -32.23 -7.71 -28.69
CA PHE A 144 -31.98 -8.65 -29.76
C PHE A 144 -33.22 -9.50 -30.05
N LYS A 145 -33.59 -9.62 -31.33
CA LYS A 145 -34.76 -10.38 -31.76
C LYS A 145 -34.44 -11.85 -31.90
N ILE A 146 -35.24 -12.72 -31.29
CA ILE A 146 -35.03 -14.18 -31.35
C ILE A 146 -35.88 -14.82 -32.46
N PRO A 147 -35.34 -15.80 -33.21
CA PRO A 147 -36.12 -16.63 -34.11
C PRO A 147 -37.16 -17.48 -33.36
N ASP A 148 -38.28 -17.80 -34.00
CA ASP A 148 -39.40 -18.47 -33.31
C ASP A 148 -39.08 -19.88 -32.80
N ASN A 149 -38.11 -20.57 -33.41
CA ASN A 149 -37.68 -21.92 -33.04
C ASN A 149 -36.85 -21.98 -31.75
N ILE A 150 -36.37 -20.85 -31.21
CA ILE A 150 -35.81 -20.78 -29.85
C ILE A 150 -36.97 -20.49 -28.90
N PRO A 151 -37.40 -21.40 -28.00
CA PRO A 151 -38.50 -21.12 -27.07
C PRO A 151 -38.24 -19.90 -26.19
N LEU A 152 -39.26 -19.13 -25.80
CA LEU A 152 -39.06 -18.00 -24.87
C LEU A 152 -38.43 -18.44 -23.55
N LYS A 153 -38.74 -19.66 -23.07
CA LYS A 153 -38.05 -20.27 -21.92
C LYS A 153 -36.54 -20.45 -22.15
N VAL A 154 -36.10 -20.72 -23.38
CA VAL A 154 -34.68 -20.96 -23.78
C VAL A 154 -33.94 -19.67 -24.15
N ALA A 155 -34.66 -18.63 -24.57
CA ALA A 155 -34.08 -17.30 -24.72
C ALA A 155 -34.08 -16.48 -23.41
N ALA A 156 -35.07 -16.71 -22.53
CA ALA A 156 -35.17 -16.09 -21.21
C ALA A 156 -34.44 -16.88 -20.12
N GLN A 157 -33.97 -18.09 -20.44
CA GLN A 157 -32.69 -18.53 -19.91
C GLN A 157 -31.68 -17.45 -20.33
N ALA A 158 -31.15 -16.61 -19.43
CA ALA A 158 -30.30 -17.02 -18.32
C ALA A 158 -29.11 -17.90 -18.74
N LEU A 159 -28.96 -18.09 -20.06
CA LEU A 159 -27.97 -18.91 -20.74
C LEU A 159 -27.50 -18.21 -22.01
N ILE A 160 -28.29 -17.42 -22.75
CA ILE A 160 -27.72 -16.59 -23.84
C ILE A 160 -26.64 -15.63 -23.30
N GLU A 161 -26.91 -15.00 -22.15
CA GLU A 161 -25.99 -14.11 -21.44
C GLU A 161 -24.69 -14.86 -21.01
N PRO A 162 -24.72 -15.89 -20.14
CA PRO A 162 -23.48 -16.57 -19.73
C PRO A 162 -22.89 -17.51 -20.80
N LEU A 163 -23.63 -17.93 -21.83
CA LEU A 163 -23.05 -18.56 -23.02
C LEU A 163 -22.29 -17.53 -23.86
N ALA A 164 -22.69 -16.25 -23.90
CA ALA A 164 -21.90 -15.21 -24.56
C ALA A 164 -20.61 -14.92 -23.77
N VAL A 165 -20.65 -14.93 -22.43
CA VAL A 165 -19.42 -14.91 -21.58
C VAL A 165 -18.51 -16.10 -21.92
N ALA A 166 -19.07 -17.32 -21.96
CA ALA A 166 -18.33 -18.53 -22.30
C ALA A 166 -17.78 -18.54 -23.74
N TRP A 167 -18.56 -18.03 -24.71
CA TRP A 167 -18.20 -17.98 -26.12
C TRP A 167 -17.10 -16.95 -26.38
N ASN A 168 -17.15 -15.79 -25.71
CA ASN A 168 -16.04 -14.85 -25.71
C ASN A 168 -14.80 -15.49 -25.07
N ALA A 169 -14.90 -16.10 -23.89
CA ALA A 169 -13.76 -16.74 -23.23
C ALA A 169 -13.06 -17.80 -24.12
N VAL A 170 -13.83 -18.65 -24.80
CA VAL A 170 -13.31 -19.67 -25.73
C VAL A 170 -12.77 -19.06 -27.04
N GLN A 171 -13.29 -17.91 -27.50
CA GLN A 171 -12.68 -17.17 -28.62
C GLN A 171 -11.34 -16.53 -28.21
N GLN A 172 -11.29 -15.84 -27.06
CA GLN A 172 -10.06 -15.20 -26.55
C GLN A 172 -8.95 -16.23 -26.28
N SER A 173 -9.30 -17.47 -25.93
CA SER A 173 -8.32 -18.55 -25.71
C SER A 173 -7.74 -19.17 -27.00
N ASP A 174 -8.07 -18.62 -28.17
CA ASP A 174 -7.72 -19.11 -29.51
C ASP A 174 -7.97 -20.63 -29.72
N PHE A 175 -9.02 -21.17 -29.08
CA PHE A 175 -9.24 -22.62 -29.01
C PHE A 175 -9.48 -23.24 -30.41
N LYS A 176 -8.77 -24.32 -30.72
CA LYS A 176 -8.87 -25.02 -32.02
C LYS A 176 -9.69 -26.32 -31.88
N PRO A 177 -10.52 -26.67 -32.88
CA PRO A 177 -11.14 -28.00 -32.94
C PRO A 177 -10.10 -29.12 -32.82
N GLY A 178 -10.44 -30.17 -32.08
CA GLY A 178 -9.50 -31.23 -31.69
C GLY A 178 -8.61 -30.90 -30.48
N GLY A 179 -8.66 -29.68 -29.94
CA GLY A 179 -7.88 -29.27 -28.76
C GLY A 179 -8.36 -29.89 -27.44
N THR A 180 -7.53 -29.73 -26.39
CA THR A 180 -7.81 -30.23 -25.03
C THR A 180 -7.95 -29.09 -24.03
N ALA A 181 -8.95 -29.17 -23.14
CA ALA A 181 -9.26 -28.12 -22.19
C ALA A 181 -9.56 -28.64 -20.78
N LEU A 182 -9.18 -27.86 -19.77
CA LEU A 182 -9.58 -28.02 -18.36
C LEU A 182 -10.51 -26.88 -17.95
N ILE A 183 -11.60 -27.21 -17.25
CA ILE A 183 -12.52 -26.26 -16.63
C ILE A 183 -12.43 -26.44 -15.11
N LEU A 184 -12.14 -25.37 -14.39
CA LEU A 184 -12.05 -25.36 -12.92
C LEU A 184 -13.32 -24.71 -12.34
N GLY A 185 -14.13 -25.52 -11.66
CA GLY A 185 -15.48 -25.16 -11.19
C GLY A 185 -16.55 -25.44 -12.25
N ALA A 186 -17.50 -26.32 -11.93
CA ALA A 186 -18.66 -26.65 -12.76
C ALA A 186 -19.91 -25.86 -12.32
N GLY A 187 -19.72 -24.58 -11.99
CA GLY A 187 -20.80 -23.60 -11.88
C GLY A 187 -21.41 -23.26 -13.25
N PRO A 188 -22.38 -22.33 -13.32
CA PRO A 188 -23.08 -22.00 -14.56
C PRO A 188 -22.15 -21.60 -15.71
N ILE A 189 -21.11 -20.81 -15.44
CA ILE A 189 -20.10 -20.41 -16.45
C ILE A 189 -19.28 -21.60 -16.93
N GLY A 190 -18.80 -22.46 -16.02
CA GLY A 190 -18.03 -23.65 -16.39
C GLY A 190 -18.84 -24.65 -17.23
N LEU A 191 -20.12 -24.83 -16.90
CA LEU A 191 -21.03 -25.66 -17.69
C LEU A 191 -21.41 -25.01 -19.04
N ALA A 192 -21.46 -23.68 -19.12
CA ALA A 192 -21.61 -22.96 -20.38
C ALA A 192 -20.36 -23.13 -21.28
N ILE A 193 -19.15 -22.96 -20.73
CA ILE A 193 -17.88 -23.21 -21.43
C ILE A 193 -17.79 -24.66 -21.93
N LEU A 194 -18.25 -25.62 -21.14
CA LEU A 194 -18.37 -27.02 -21.56
C LEU A 194 -19.28 -27.19 -22.80
N GLN A 195 -20.43 -26.50 -22.88
CA GLN A 195 -21.27 -26.52 -24.09
C GLN A 195 -20.57 -25.87 -25.29
N VAL A 196 -19.88 -24.74 -25.09
CA VAL A 196 -19.15 -24.06 -26.17
C VAL A 196 -18.01 -24.94 -26.70
N LEU A 197 -17.13 -25.44 -25.83
CA LEU A 197 -16.00 -26.32 -26.23
C LEU A 197 -16.47 -27.57 -26.98
N LYS A 198 -17.61 -28.15 -26.57
CA LYS A 198 -18.26 -29.27 -27.26
C LYS A 198 -18.74 -28.89 -28.67
N SER A 199 -19.40 -27.74 -28.83
CA SER A 199 -19.82 -27.22 -30.14
C SER A 199 -18.63 -26.82 -31.05
N LYS A 200 -17.52 -26.37 -30.46
CA LYS A 200 -16.25 -26.07 -31.16
C LYS A 200 -15.40 -27.34 -31.41
N GLY A 201 -15.88 -28.53 -31.04
CA GLY A 201 -15.26 -29.81 -31.38
C GLY A 201 -13.99 -30.14 -30.57
N ALA A 202 -13.94 -29.81 -29.28
CA ALA A 202 -12.87 -30.27 -28.39
C ALA A 202 -12.74 -31.80 -28.35
N SER A 203 -11.50 -32.33 -28.30
CA SER A 203 -11.24 -33.78 -28.22
C SER A 203 -11.29 -34.31 -26.79
N GLN A 204 -10.93 -33.45 -25.82
CA GLN A 204 -10.94 -33.78 -24.40
C GLN A 204 -11.34 -32.53 -23.60
N ILE A 205 -12.36 -32.68 -22.75
CA ILE A 205 -12.84 -31.63 -21.85
C ILE A 205 -12.85 -32.20 -20.44
N ILE A 206 -11.85 -31.83 -19.66
CA ILE A 206 -11.70 -32.22 -18.26
C ILE A 206 -12.40 -31.17 -17.39
N VAL A 207 -13.16 -31.60 -16.38
CA VAL A 207 -13.82 -30.68 -15.43
C VAL A 207 -13.42 -31.05 -14.00
N SER A 208 -12.95 -30.05 -13.24
CA SER A 208 -12.61 -30.19 -11.81
C SER A 208 -13.67 -29.51 -10.95
N GLU A 209 -14.30 -30.25 -10.03
CA GLU A 209 -15.41 -29.76 -9.22
C GLU A 209 -15.55 -30.54 -7.91
N THR A 210 -15.77 -29.85 -6.79
CA THR A 210 -15.89 -30.46 -5.45
C THR A 210 -17.28 -31.03 -5.18
N ALA A 211 -18.33 -30.44 -5.76
CA ALA A 211 -19.71 -30.86 -5.55
C ALA A 211 -20.12 -32.06 -6.43
N ASP A 212 -20.44 -33.19 -5.79
CA ASP A 212 -20.85 -34.47 -6.42
C ASP A 212 -21.89 -34.29 -7.53
N LYS A 213 -22.94 -33.53 -7.26
CA LYS A 213 -24.05 -33.28 -8.21
C LYS A 213 -23.65 -32.37 -9.36
N ARG A 214 -22.73 -31.42 -9.16
CA ARG A 214 -22.19 -30.62 -10.27
C ARG A 214 -21.28 -31.47 -11.16
N ARG A 215 -20.58 -32.48 -10.60
CA ARG A 215 -19.89 -33.50 -11.39
C ARG A 215 -20.85 -34.38 -12.21
N GLU A 216 -22.01 -34.77 -11.65
CA GLU A 216 -23.08 -35.42 -12.42
C GLU A 216 -23.57 -34.55 -13.58
N PHE A 217 -23.79 -33.25 -13.36
CA PHE A 217 -24.16 -32.31 -14.42
C PHE A 217 -23.06 -32.21 -15.49
N ALA A 218 -21.79 -31.98 -15.12
CA ALA A 218 -20.68 -31.90 -16.07
C ALA A 218 -20.60 -33.17 -16.96
N THR A 219 -20.77 -34.35 -16.36
CA THR A 219 -20.85 -35.62 -17.09
C THR A 219 -22.03 -35.62 -18.09
N LYS A 220 -23.23 -35.24 -17.64
CA LYS A 220 -24.46 -35.17 -18.47
C LYS A 220 -24.34 -34.18 -19.63
N PHE A 221 -23.64 -33.06 -19.44
CA PHE A 221 -23.42 -32.05 -20.48
C PHE A 221 -22.37 -32.48 -21.53
N GLY A 222 -21.52 -33.46 -21.20
CA GLY A 222 -20.58 -34.10 -22.11
C GLY A 222 -19.11 -33.76 -21.83
N ALA A 223 -18.73 -33.54 -20.58
CA ALA A 223 -17.32 -33.59 -20.18
C ALA A 223 -16.77 -35.00 -20.45
N THR A 224 -15.56 -35.10 -21.00
CA THR A 224 -14.94 -36.41 -21.28
C THR A 224 -14.39 -37.05 -20.00
N THR A 225 -13.95 -36.23 -19.06
CA THR A 225 -13.49 -36.63 -17.73
C THR A 225 -13.97 -35.63 -16.70
N VAL A 226 -14.41 -36.10 -15.54
CA VAL A 226 -14.73 -35.23 -14.40
C VAL A 226 -13.97 -35.71 -13.18
N LEU A 227 -13.25 -34.78 -12.55
CA LEU A 227 -12.32 -35.03 -11.45
C LEU A 227 -12.80 -34.33 -10.18
N ASP A 228 -12.44 -34.91 -9.03
CA ASP A 228 -12.70 -34.37 -7.71
C ASP A 228 -11.37 -33.90 -7.09
N PRO A 229 -11.13 -32.59 -6.97
CA PRO A 229 -9.87 -32.06 -6.43
C PRO A 229 -9.70 -32.33 -4.93
N THR A 230 -10.73 -32.80 -4.21
CA THR A 230 -10.60 -33.27 -2.82
C THR A 230 -10.06 -34.70 -2.72
N LYS A 231 -10.03 -35.45 -3.82
CA LYS A 231 -9.69 -36.88 -3.89
C LYS A 231 -8.56 -37.23 -4.87
N THR A 232 -8.21 -36.32 -5.79
CA THR A 232 -7.26 -36.56 -6.89
C THR A 232 -6.37 -35.35 -7.16
N ASN A 233 -5.10 -35.58 -7.50
CA ASN A 233 -4.24 -34.51 -8.01
C ASN A 233 -4.62 -34.20 -9.46
N VAL A 234 -5.47 -33.18 -9.64
CA VAL A 234 -6.01 -32.78 -10.94
C VAL A 234 -4.89 -32.39 -11.93
N GLY A 235 -3.78 -31.82 -11.46
CA GLY A 235 -2.63 -31.50 -12.32
C GLY A 235 -2.02 -32.74 -12.96
N GLU A 236 -1.70 -33.74 -12.14
CA GLU A 236 -1.18 -35.03 -12.61
C GLU A 236 -2.15 -35.77 -13.53
N GLU A 237 -3.44 -35.82 -13.18
CA GLU A 237 -4.43 -36.52 -14.02
C GLU A 237 -4.63 -35.81 -15.36
N CYS A 238 -4.61 -34.48 -15.41
CA CYS A 238 -4.64 -33.75 -16.68
C CYS A 238 -3.43 -34.08 -17.56
N ILE A 239 -2.23 -34.20 -16.98
CA ILE A 239 -1.02 -34.62 -17.71
C ILE A 239 -1.16 -36.05 -18.25
N LYS A 240 -1.65 -37.00 -17.43
CA LYS A 240 -1.88 -38.41 -17.83
C LYS A 240 -2.90 -38.53 -18.96
N LEU A 241 -3.98 -37.73 -18.92
CA LEU A 241 -5.08 -37.75 -19.89
C LEU A 241 -4.73 -36.99 -21.20
N CYS A 242 -3.96 -35.91 -21.12
CA CYS A 242 -3.49 -35.10 -22.26
C CYS A 242 -2.06 -35.48 -22.67
N THR A 243 -1.91 -36.72 -23.18
CA THR A 243 -0.71 -37.22 -23.90
C THR A 243 0.64 -37.06 -23.17
N GLY A 244 0.66 -36.86 -21.85
CA GLY A 244 1.88 -36.60 -21.08
C GLY A 244 2.38 -35.15 -21.12
N GLU A 245 1.69 -34.23 -21.81
CA GLU A 245 2.03 -32.80 -21.85
C GLU A 245 1.19 -31.96 -20.89
N GLY A 246 -0.09 -32.32 -20.68
CA GLY A 246 -1.08 -31.47 -20.00
C GLY A 246 -2.00 -30.73 -20.97
N VAL A 247 -2.99 -30.00 -20.45
CA VAL A 247 -4.03 -29.35 -21.28
C VAL A 247 -3.50 -28.12 -22.03
N GLN A 248 -4.06 -27.89 -23.23
CA GLN A 248 -3.72 -26.73 -24.07
C GLN A 248 -4.32 -25.42 -23.52
N VAL A 249 -5.54 -25.47 -22.99
CA VAL A 249 -6.25 -24.33 -22.42
C VAL A 249 -6.82 -24.67 -21.05
N VAL A 250 -6.76 -23.74 -20.10
CA VAL A 250 -7.47 -23.83 -18.81
C VAL A 250 -8.44 -22.66 -18.69
N PHE A 251 -9.65 -22.91 -18.20
CA PHE A 251 -10.63 -21.90 -17.82
C PHE A 251 -10.85 -21.94 -16.30
N ASP A 252 -10.45 -20.88 -15.58
CA ASP A 252 -10.80 -20.72 -14.17
C ASP A 252 -12.16 -20.03 -14.05
N CYS A 253 -13.14 -20.76 -13.53
CA CYS A 253 -14.52 -20.32 -13.27
C CYS A 253 -14.86 -20.35 -11.77
N ALA A 254 -13.84 -20.49 -10.91
CA ALA A 254 -13.98 -20.68 -9.46
C ALA A 254 -13.31 -19.57 -8.64
N GLY A 255 -12.22 -18.98 -9.14
CA GLY A 255 -11.63 -17.76 -8.57
C GLY A 255 -10.94 -17.97 -7.21
N MET A 256 -10.14 -19.03 -7.07
CA MET A 256 -9.44 -19.37 -5.82
C MET A 256 -7.95 -19.62 -6.07
N GLN A 257 -7.09 -19.29 -5.09
CA GLN A 257 -5.64 -19.52 -5.15
C GLN A 257 -5.30 -20.97 -5.59
N SER A 258 -6.01 -21.96 -5.04
CA SER A 258 -5.83 -23.38 -5.36
C SER A 258 -6.28 -23.77 -6.78
N THR A 259 -7.22 -23.04 -7.39
CA THR A 259 -7.60 -23.28 -8.80
C THR A 259 -6.57 -22.67 -9.75
N LEU A 260 -6.01 -21.50 -9.46
CA LEU A 260 -4.89 -20.97 -10.23
C LEU A 260 -3.64 -21.88 -10.16
N GLU A 261 -3.31 -22.39 -8.97
CA GLU A 261 -2.22 -23.37 -8.79
C GLU A 261 -2.48 -24.67 -9.58
N THR A 262 -3.72 -25.17 -9.54
CA THR A 262 -4.15 -26.32 -10.36
C THR A 262 -4.02 -26.03 -11.85
N ALA A 263 -4.40 -24.83 -12.31
CA ALA A 263 -4.27 -24.40 -13.69
C ALA A 263 -2.80 -24.37 -14.15
N LEU A 264 -1.89 -23.92 -13.29
CA LEU A 264 -0.45 -23.87 -13.58
C LEU A 264 0.19 -25.26 -13.60
N ALA A 265 -0.29 -26.20 -12.77
CA ALA A 265 0.19 -27.58 -12.74
C ALA A 265 -0.39 -28.46 -13.87
N ALA A 266 -1.65 -28.28 -14.25
CA ALA A 266 -2.35 -29.13 -15.23
C ALA A 266 -2.01 -28.83 -16.70
N SER A 267 -1.48 -27.64 -16.97
CA SER A 267 -1.31 -27.08 -18.32
C SER A 267 0.08 -27.31 -18.90
N ARG A 268 0.16 -27.49 -20.22
CA ARG A 268 1.41 -27.75 -20.94
C ARG A 268 2.23 -26.48 -21.23
N PRO A 269 3.46 -26.56 -21.78
CA PRO A 269 4.17 -25.38 -22.30
C PRO A 269 3.39 -24.69 -23.43
N ARG A 270 3.45 -23.35 -23.50
CA ARG A 270 2.64 -22.52 -24.43
C ARG A 270 1.13 -22.75 -24.32
N SER A 271 0.64 -23.04 -23.11
CA SER A 271 -0.78 -23.06 -22.79
C SER A 271 -1.35 -21.67 -22.51
N ILE A 272 -2.65 -21.50 -22.70
CA ILE A 272 -3.38 -20.29 -22.31
C ILE A 272 -4.27 -20.60 -21.10
N ILE A 273 -4.08 -19.85 -20.01
CA ILE A 273 -4.91 -19.90 -18.80
C ILE A 273 -5.81 -18.66 -18.83
N VAL A 274 -7.12 -18.88 -18.96
CA VAL A 274 -8.14 -17.84 -19.00
C VAL A 274 -8.83 -17.75 -17.66
N ASN A 275 -8.69 -16.61 -16.99
CA ASN A 275 -9.53 -16.27 -15.85
C ASN A 275 -10.89 -15.74 -16.35
N VAL A 276 -11.96 -16.41 -15.94
CA VAL A 276 -13.36 -16.02 -16.19
C VAL A 276 -14.08 -15.69 -14.86
N ALA A 277 -13.49 -16.03 -13.72
CA ALA A 277 -14.00 -15.74 -12.39
C ALA A 277 -13.74 -14.30 -11.93
N ILE A 278 -14.64 -13.77 -11.11
CA ILE A 278 -14.40 -12.58 -10.27
C ILE A 278 -13.76 -13.06 -8.98
N TRP A 279 -12.71 -12.37 -8.52
CA TRP A 279 -11.96 -12.71 -7.32
C TRP A 279 -12.30 -11.74 -6.18
N ALA A 280 -12.72 -12.27 -5.03
CA ALA A 280 -13.06 -11.48 -3.83
C ALA A 280 -11.85 -11.19 -2.92
N THR A 281 -10.67 -11.72 -3.26
CA THR A 281 -9.42 -11.55 -2.51
C THR A 281 -8.25 -11.41 -3.49
N GLU A 282 -7.16 -10.78 -3.03
CA GLU A 282 -5.90 -10.76 -3.76
C GLU A 282 -5.35 -12.19 -3.97
N VAL A 283 -4.49 -12.35 -5.00
CA VAL A 283 -4.00 -13.66 -5.47
C VAL A 283 -2.48 -13.66 -5.58
N THR A 284 -1.84 -14.72 -5.07
CA THR A 284 -0.38 -14.87 -5.13
C THR A 284 0.02 -15.59 -6.42
N ILE A 285 0.69 -14.86 -7.32
CA ILE A 285 1.14 -15.36 -8.63
C ILE A 285 2.66 -15.40 -8.67
N SER A 286 3.25 -16.56 -9.02
CA SER A 286 4.70 -16.71 -9.18
C SER A 286 5.09 -16.60 -10.67
N PRO A 287 5.81 -15.54 -11.10
CA PRO A 287 6.13 -15.30 -12.52
C PRO A 287 6.91 -16.44 -13.20
N ASN A 288 7.68 -17.20 -12.43
CA ASN A 288 8.52 -18.29 -12.94
C ASN A 288 7.71 -19.40 -13.62
N TYR A 289 6.48 -19.68 -13.19
CA TYR A 289 5.64 -20.70 -13.85
C TYR A 289 5.20 -20.30 -15.26
N PHE A 290 5.12 -19.01 -15.54
CA PHE A 290 4.80 -18.47 -16.87
C PHE A 290 6.05 -18.39 -17.73
N MET A 291 7.13 -17.83 -17.20
CA MET A 291 8.40 -17.67 -17.91
C MET A 291 9.00 -19.02 -18.34
N LEU A 292 9.14 -19.99 -17.43
CA LEU A 292 9.82 -21.27 -17.71
C LEU A 292 9.10 -22.16 -18.74
N ASN A 293 7.83 -21.89 -19.03
CA ASN A 293 6.99 -22.70 -19.90
C ASN A 293 6.28 -21.87 -20.99
N GLU A 294 6.64 -20.59 -21.14
CA GLU A 294 6.01 -19.62 -22.05
C GLU A 294 4.46 -19.62 -21.99
N LYS A 295 3.90 -19.73 -20.77
CA LYS A 295 2.44 -19.77 -20.56
C LYS A 295 1.83 -18.37 -20.55
N THR A 296 0.63 -18.24 -21.11
CA THR A 296 -0.13 -16.98 -21.10
C THR A 296 -1.20 -17.01 -19.99
N PHE A 297 -1.30 -15.96 -19.19
CA PHE A 297 -2.45 -15.68 -18.32
C PHE A 297 -3.24 -14.51 -18.90
N GLN A 298 -4.56 -14.64 -19.00
CA GLN A 298 -5.43 -13.57 -19.51
C GLN A 298 -6.80 -13.57 -18.84
N GLY A 299 -7.41 -12.39 -18.67
CA GLY A 299 -8.79 -12.26 -18.23
C GLY A 299 -9.77 -12.19 -19.40
N SER A 300 -10.98 -12.74 -19.22
CA SER A 300 -12.08 -12.62 -20.19
C SER A 300 -13.30 -11.96 -19.54
N ALA A 301 -13.49 -10.66 -19.80
CA ALA A 301 -14.61 -9.88 -19.26
C ALA A 301 -15.77 -9.77 -20.28
N THR A 302 -16.95 -10.25 -19.86
CA THR A 302 -18.23 -10.27 -20.61
C THR A 302 -18.05 -10.60 -22.10
N TYR A 303 -18.58 -9.81 -23.05
CA TYR A 303 -18.64 -10.12 -24.48
C TYR A 303 -19.12 -8.91 -25.31
N THR A 304 -18.90 -8.93 -26.63
CA THR A 304 -19.42 -7.90 -27.56
C THR A 304 -20.81 -8.25 -28.09
N ALA A 305 -21.49 -7.26 -28.70
CA ALA A 305 -22.75 -7.47 -29.42
C ALA A 305 -22.67 -8.53 -30.53
N SER A 306 -21.52 -8.67 -31.22
CA SER A 306 -21.34 -9.71 -32.24
C SER A 306 -21.33 -11.11 -31.65
N VAL A 307 -20.62 -11.32 -30.53
CA VAL A 307 -20.60 -12.60 -29.81
C VAL A 307 -21.99 -12.98 -29.30
N PHE A 308 -22.77 -12.00 -28.82
CA PHE A 308 -24.15 -12.23 -28.38
C PHE A 308 -25.05 -12.73 -29.53
N GLN A 309 -24.91 -12.16 -30.73
CA GLN A 309 -25.62 -12.64 -31.93
C GLN A 309 -25.13 -14.04 -32.37
N GLU A 310 -23.82 -14.31 -32.34
CA GLU A 310 -23.28 -15.65 -32.68
C GLU A 310 -23.87 -16.77 -31.79
N VAL A 311 -24.14 -16.49 -30.51
CA VAL A 311 -24.79 -17.43 -29.58
C VAL A 311 -26.27 -17.62 -29.92
N ILE A 312 -26.99 -16.56 -30.28
CA ILE A 312 -28.38 -16.66 -30.78
C ILE A 312 -28.42 -17.54 -32.04
N ASP A 313 -27.49 -17.34 -32.98
CA ASP A 313 -27.41 -18.10 -34.22
C ASP A 313 -27.03 -19.57 -33.97
N ALA A 314 -26.13 -19.83 -33.01
CA ALA A 314 -25.76 -21.19 -32.60
C ALA A 314 -26.93 -21.96 -31.96
N LEU A 315 -27.73 -21.29 -31.13
CA LEU A 315 -28.97 -21.85 -30.58
C LEU A 315 -30.02 -22.06 -31.67
N ALA A 316 -30.15 -21.14 -32.63
CA ALA A 316 -31.08 -21.28 -33.76
C ALA A 316 -30.74 -22.46 -34.69
N ARG A 317 -29.44 -22.80 -34.82
CA ARG A 317 -28.95 -24.00 -35.55
C ARG A 317 -29.06 -25.31 -34.74
N GLY A 318 -29.11 -25.22 -33.42
CA GLY A 318 -29.07 -26.38 -32.52
C GLY A 318 -27.67 -26.86 -32.14
N ASP A 319 -26.63 -26.02 -32.32
CA ASP A 319 -25.24 -26.32 -31.96
C ASP A 319 -25.02 -26.43 -30.44
N LEU A 320 -25.95 -25.89 -29.65
CA LEU A 320 -25.92 -25.78 -28.19
C LEU A 320 -27.24 -26.30 -27.61
N ASN A 321 -27.19 -27.09 -26.52
CA ASN A 321 -28.38 -27.58 -25.81
C ASN A 321 -28.31 -27.28 -24.30
N PRO A 322 -28.60 -26.03 -23.90
CA PRO A 322 -28.39 -25.59 -22.52
C PRO A 322 -29.62 -25.78 -21.61
N GLU A 323 -30.81 -26.12 -22.14
CA GLU A 323 -32.04 -26.27 -21.35
C GLU A 323 -31.91 -27.15 -20.08
N PRO A 324 -31.16 -28.27 -20.09
CA PRO A 324 -30.97 -29.08 -18.88
C PRO A 324 -30.22 -28.40 -17.72
N MET A 325 -29.74 -27.16 -17.88
CA MET A 325 -29.12 -26.35 -16.84
C MET A 325 -30.14 -25.68 -15.91
N ILE A 326 -31.41 -25.58 -16.31
CA ILE A 326 -32.46 -25.14 -15.38
C ILE A 326 -32.72 -26.26 -14.37
N THR A 327 -32.58 -25.94 -13.10
CA THR A 327 -32.91 -26.84 -11.98
C THR A 327 -34.25 -26.49 -11.33
N SER A 328 -34.67 -25.21 -11.35
CA SER A 328 -35.95 -24.78 -10.77
C SER A 328 -36.63 -23.65 -11.57
N LEU A 329 -37.97 -23.62 -11.55
CA LEU A 329 -38.81 -22.48 -11.93
C LEU A 329 -39.53 -21.97 -10.67
N ILE A 330 -39.65 -20.66 -10.49
CA ILE A 330 -40.27 -20.03 -9.32
C ILE A 330 -41.13 -18.82 -9.70
N GLU A 331 -42.12 -18.50 -8.87
CA GLU A 331 -42.94 -17.29 -8.99
C GLU A 331 -42.30 -16.11 -8.21
N MET A 332 -42.71 -14.87 -8.49
CA MET A 332 -42.08 -13.66 -7.92
C MET A 332 -42.09 -13.62 -6.39
N ASP A 333 -43.15 -14.12 -5.75
CA ASP A 333 -43.29 -14.23 -4.29
C ASP A 333 -42.26 -15.17 -3.63
N GLN A 334 -41.60 -16.01 -4.42
CA GLN A 334 -40.65 -17.04 -3.97
C GLN A 334 -39.19 -16.66 -4.25
N ILE A 335 -38.92 -15.46 -4.77
CA ILE A 335 -37.60 -15.02 -5.24
C ILE A 335 -36.50 -15.12 -4.17
N GLU A 336 -36.79 -14.75 -2.92
CA GLU A 336 -35.78 -14.76 -1.86
C GLU A 336 -35.49 -16.20 -1.37
N GLU A 337 -36.51 -16.93 -0.92
CA GLU A 337 -36.34 -18.27 -0.34
C GLU A 337 -35.98 -19.35 -1.37
N LYS A 338 -36.68 -19.40 -2.51
CA LYS A 338 -36.49 -20.44 -3.53
C LYS A 338 -35.59 -20.00 -4.69
N GLY A 339 -35.25 -18.73 -4.79
CA GLY A 339 -34.27 -18.21 -5.74
C GLY A 339 -32.92 -18.01 -5.07
N PHE A 340 -32.73 -16.86 -4.44
CA PHE A 340 -31.44 -16.42 -3.89
C PHE A 340 -30.93 -17.37 -2.78
N LYS A 341 -31.69 -17.57 -1.70
CA LYS A 341 -31.31 -18.45 -0.59
C LYS A 341 -31.15 -19.91 -1.04
N ALA A 342 -31.90 -20.38 -2.03
CA ALA A 342 -31.72 -21.72 -2.58
C ALA A 342 -30.40 -21.89 -3.36
N LEU A 343 -30.01 -20.90 -4.16
CA LEU A 343 -28.71 -20.88 -4.86
C LEU A 343 -27.52 -20.73 -3.89
N ILE A 344 -27.73 -20.03 -2.77
CA ILE A 344 -26.71 -19.83 -1.73
C ILE A 344 -26.51 -21.09 -0.88
N ASN A 345 -27.61 -21.71 -0.41
CA ASN A 345 -27.57 -22.79 0.59
C ASN A 345 -27.57 -24.20 -0.03
N TYR A 346 -28.08 -24.37 -1.25
CA TYR A 346 -28.20 -25.67 -1.93
C TYR A 346 -27.40 -25.72 -3.23
N LYS A 347 -26.16 -25.20 -3.19
CA LYS A 347 -25.17 -25.17 -4.28
C LYS A 347 -24.94 -26.53 -4.96
N ASP A 348 -25.21 -27.62 -4.23
CA ASP A 348 -25.10 -29.02 -4.67
C ASP A 348 -26.39 -29.57 -5.29
N THR A 349 -27.43 -28.77 -5.48
CA THR A 349 -28.69 -29.21 -6.14
C THR A 349 -29.20 -28.24 -7.19
N GLN A 350 -28.76 -26.98 -7.15
CA GLN A 350 -29.18 -25.92 -8.07
C GLN A 350 -28.04 -25.51 -9.00
N VAL A 351 -28.36 -25.34 -10.29
CA VAL A 351 -27.46 -24.81 -11.31
C VAL A 351 -28.00 -23.49 -11.85
N LYS A 352 -29.26 -23.45 -12.27
CA LYS A 352 -29.93 -22.21 -12.69
C LYS A 352 -31.40 -22.20 -12.30
N ILE A 353 -31.85 -21.10 -11.71
CA ILE A 353 -33.24 -20.88 -11.30
C ILE A 353 -33.80 -19.72 -12.11
N LEU A 354 -35.04 -19.85 -12.59
CA LEU A 354 -35.74 -18.81 -13.35
C LEU A 354 -37.01 -18.35 -12.65
N LEU A 355 -37.29 -17.04 -12.73
CA LEU A 355 -38.59 -16.47 -12.42
C LEU A 355 -39.58 -16.70 -13.58
N LEU A 356 -40.86 -16.96 -13.29
CA LEU A 356 -41.99 -16.74 -14.20
C LEU A 356 -42.69 -15.42 -13.84
N SER A 357 -43.17 -14.66 -14.84
CA SER A 357 -43.65 -13.27 -14.63
C SER A 357 -45.07 -12.96 -15.19
N VAL A 358 -45.92 -13.98 -15.41
CA VAL A 358 -47.24 -13.77 -16.03
C VAL A 358 -48.37 -14.53 -15.31
N GLN A 359 -49.21 -13.80 -14.57
CA GLN A 359 -50.56 -14.24 -14.19
C GLN A 359 -51.63 -13.53 -15.03
N ILE A 360 -52.77 -14.19 -15.21
CA ILE A 360 -53.99 -13.66 -15.86
C ILE A 360 -55.05 -13.41 -14.77
N SER A 361 -55.87 -12.36 -14.92
CA SER A 361 -56.43 -11.57 -13.81
C SER A 361 -57.85 -11.91 -13.30
N THR A 362 -58.12 -11.55 -12.04
CA THR A 362 -59.46 -11.34 -11.42
C THR A 362 -59.40 -10.25 -10.31
N VAL A 363 -60.55 -9.73 -9.82
CA VAL A 363 -60.66 -8.37 -9.19
C VAL A 363 -61.62 -8.29 -7.97
N THR A 364 -61.26 -7.53 -6.90
CA THR A 364 -62.10 -6.81 -5.88
C THR A 364 -61.16 -5.98 -4.93
N ALA A 365 -61.35 -4.70 -4.53
CA ALA A 365 -62.38 -3.98 -3.71
C ALA A 365 -62.18 -4.12 -2.16
N GLN A 366 -62.36 -3.11 -1.24
CA GLN A 366 -62.82 -1.69 -1.32
C GLN A 366 -62.60 -0.88 0.03
N VAL A 367 -62.76 0.47 0.01
CA VAL A 367 -63.09 1.40 1.17
C VAL A 367 -61.97 1.78 2.20
N THR A 368 -62.17 2.69 3.19
CA THR A 368 -61.92 4.17 3.23
C THR A 368 -62.26 4.80 4.63
N VAL A 369 -61.63 5.92 5.11
CA VAL A 369 -62.16 7.07 5.96
C VAL A 369 -61.04 7.98 6.59
N GLN A 370 -61.32 9.26 6.94
CA GLN A 370 -60.41 10.34 7.45
C GLN A 370 -60.96 11.08 8.71
N HIS A 371 -60.18 11.97 9.37
CA HIS A 371 -60.62 13.22 10.07
C HIS A 371 -59.43 14.13 10.55
N GLU A 372 -59.65 15.40 10.98
CA GLU A 372 -58.61 16.45 11.16
C GLU A 372 -58.77 17.40 12.39
N SER A 373 -57.63 17.86 12.99
CA SER A 373 -57.35 19.23 13.54
C SER A 373 -58.01 19.75 14.86
N PRO A 374 -57.56 20.88 15.50
CA PRO A 374 -56.17 21.25 15.89
C PRO A 374 -55.97 22.01 17.27
N SER A 375 -54.71 22.06 17.76
CA SER A 375 -54.11 23.06 18.70
C SER A 375 -54.55 23.08 20.20
N PRO A 376 -53.85 23.79 21.12
CA PRO A 376 -52.39 23.96 21.35
C PRO A 376 -51.98 23.66 22.83
N MET A 377 -50.73 23.64 23.32
CA MET A 377 -49.37 23.36 22.82
C MET A 377 -48.43 23.16 24.05
N ALA A 378 -47.36 22.37 23.91
CA ALA A 378 -46.20 22.25 24.83
C ALA A 378 -45.00 21.71 24.01
N PHE A 379 -43.75 21.70 24.53
CA PHE A 379 -42.68 21.02 23.76
C PHE A 379 -42.91 19.50 23.75
N THR A 380 -43.28 19.03 22.58
CA THR A 380 -43.48 17.64 22.18
C THR A 380 -42.82 17.47 20.80
N PRO A 381 -42.59 16.24 20.29
CA PRO A 381 -41.94 16.05 18.99
C PRO A 381 -42.62 16.83 17.85
N GLU A 382 -43.95 16.90 17.86
CA GLU A 382 -44.79 17.64 16.91
C GLU A 382 -44.63 19.17 16.96
N SER A 383 -43.80 19.69 17.87
CA SER A 383 -43.41 21.10 17.96
C SER A 383 -42.02 21.40 17.37
N LEU A 384 -41.37 20.41 16.75
CA LEU A 384 -40.19 20.62 15.91
C LEU A 384 -40.60 21.37 14.61
N PRO A 385 -39.73 22.27 14.09
CA PRO A 385 -39.96 22.90 12.80
C PRO A 385 -39.80 21.90 11.65
N ASP A 386 -40.17 22.30 10.43
CA ASP A 386 -39.85 21.54 9.22
C ASP A 386 -38.32 21.55 9.00
N LEU A 387 -37.71 20.37 8.98
CA LEU A 387 -36.26 20.18 8.85
C LEU A 387 -35.83 19.84 7.42
N SER A 388 -36.70 20.04 6.42
CA SER A 388 -36.41 19.79 5.01
C SER A 388 -35.09 20.45 4.56
N GLY A 389 -34.15 19.64 4.06
CA GLY A 389 -32.84 20.10 3.60
C GLY A 389 -31.79 20.31 4.71
N GLN A 390 -32.15 20.08 5.97
CA GLN A 390 -31.21 19.97 7.08
C GLN A 390 -30.75 18.52 7.26
N VAL A 391 -29.49 18.36 7.67
CA VAL A 391 -28.76 17.08 7.70
C VAL A 391 -28.24 16.84 9.12
N TYR A 392 -28.47 15.64 9.66
CA TYR A 392 -28.13 15.28 11.03
C TYR A 392 -27.38 13.94 11.10
N ILE A 393 -26.57 13.74 12.14
CA ILE A 393 -25.97 12.44 12.51
C ILE A 393 -26.41 12.10 13.94
N VAL A 394 -26.82 10.86 14.18
CA VAL A 394 -27.15 10.33 15.52
C VAL A 394 -26.39 9.04 15.77
N THR A 395 -25.41 9.06 16.68
CA THR A 395 -24.61 7.87 17.02
C THR A 395 -25.40 6.93 17.94
N GLY A 396 -25.26 5.62 17.76
CA GLY A 396 -26.10 4.63 18.43
C GLY A 396 -27.58 4.72 18.02
N GLY A 397 -27.88 5.29 16.86
CA GLY A 397 -29.22 5.61 16.40
C GLY A 397 -30.13 4.39 16.13
N ASN A 398 -29.59 3.18 16.21
CA ASN A 398 -30.36 1.94 15.96
C ASN A 398 -31.06 1.37 17.21
N ALA A 399 -30.98 2.02 18.38
CA ALA A 399 -31.63 1.55 19.62
C ALA A 399 -31.92 2.67 20.63
N GLY A 400 -32.95 2.48 21.47
CA GLY A 400 -33.21 3.29 22.65
C GLY A 400 -33.41 4.79 22.36
N ILE A 401 -32.73 5.64 23.13
CA ILE A 401 -32.79 7.12 22.97
C ILE A 401 -32.36 7.54 21.56
N GLY A 402 -31.35 6.88 20.99
CA GLY A 402 -30.87 7.15 19.64
C GLY A 402 -31.95 6.86 18.59
N PHE A 403 -32.63 5.72 18.72
CA PHE A 403 -33.73 5.32 17.83
C PHE A 403 -34.86 6.35 17.83
N ASN A 404 -35.37 6.72 19.00
CA ASN A 404 -36.44 7.73 19.11
C ASN A 404 -35.96 9.13 18.66
N THR A 405 -34.66 9.43 18.73
CA THR A 405 -34.10 10.69 18.19
C THR A 405 -34.07 10.66 16.66
N VAL A 406 -33.72 9.54 16.03
CA VAL A 406 -33.74 9.40 14.55
C VAL A 406 -35.18 9.38 14.02
N LEU A 407 -36.09 8.68 14.70
CA LEU A 407 -37.52 8.60 14.39
C LEU A 407 -38.13 9.99 14.21
N GLU A 408 -38.02 10.84 15.22
CA GLU A 408 -38.68 12.16 15.24
C GLU A 408 -38.00 13.19 14.33
N LEU A 409 -36.67 13.16 14.18
CA LEU A 409 -35.99 14.01 13.21
C LEU A 409 -36.43 13.68 11.77
N ALA A 410 -36.49 12.39 11.44
CA ALA A 410 -36.89 11.95 10.10
C ALA A 410 -38.40 12.13 9.83
N ALA A 411 -39.26 12.04 10.85
CA ALA A 411 -40.66 12.42 10.77
C ALA A 411 -40.83 13.90 10.36
N HIS A 412 -39.95 14.78 10.86
CA HIS A 412 -39.89 16.20 10.51
C HIS A 412 -39.05 16.50 9.24
N LYS A 413 -38.86 15.49 8.38
CA LYS A 413 -38.19 15.57 7.06
C LYS A 413 -36.70 15.92 7.09
N ALA A 414 -36.05 15.80 8.24
CA ALA A 414 -34.59 15.87 8.30
C ALA A 414 -33.97 14.70 7.52
N LYS A 415 -32.82 14.93 6.89
CA LYS A 415 -31.95 13.83 6.47
C LYS A 415 -31.12 13.38 7.67
N VAL A 416 -31.16 12.09 8.02
CA VAL A 416 -30.52 11.57 9.24
C VAL A 416 -29.57 10.43 8.93
N TYR A 417 -28.33 10.54 9.39
CA TYR A 417 -27.32 9.48 9.33
C TYR A 417 -27.31 8.72 10.67
N MET A 418 -27.82 7.49 10.64
CA MET A 418 -27.89 6.58 11.78
C MET A 418 -26.54 5.91 12.01
N GLY A 419 -25.77 6.42 12.97
CA GLY A 419 -24.48 5.85 13.38
C GLY A 419 -24.65 4.54 14.14
N ALA A 420 -24.08 3.43 13.66
CA ALA A 420 -24.24 2.11 14.29
C ALA A 420 -23.10 1.12 13.98
N ARG A 421 -22.78 0.23 14.94
CA ARG A 421 -21.78 -0.85 14.79
C ARG A 421 -22.17 -1.91 13.75
N SER A 422 -23.46 -2.13 13.54
CA SER A 422 -23.97 -3.22 12.70
C SER A 422 -25.01 -2.68 11.73
N GLU A 423 -24.66 -2.69 10.45
CA GLU A 423 -25.52 -2.28 9.34
C GLU A 423 -26.85 -3.04 9.36
N ALA A 424 -26.86 -4.35 9.60
CA ALA A 424 -28.09 -5.15 9.72
C ALA A 424 -29.02 -4.66 10.85
N LYS A 425 -28.46 -4.23 12.00
CA LYS A 425 -29.26 -3.65 13.10
C LYS A 425 -29.75 -2.23 12.79
N ALA A 426 -28.96 -1.45 12.04
CA ALA A 426 -29.36 -0.14 11.56
C ALA A 426 -30.48 -0.25 10.51
N ASN A 427 -30.36 -1.15 9.53
CA ASN A 427 -31.37 -1.39 8.51
C ASN A 427 -32.67 -1.93 9.10
N ALA A 428 -32.62 -2.78 10.14
CA ALA A 428 -33.81 -3.19 10.89
C ALA A 428 -34.50 -1.99 11.56
N ALA A 429 -33.75 -1.13 12.25
CA ALA A 429 -34.28 0.10 12.84
C ALA A 429 -34.83 1.10 11.80
N ILE A 430 -34.15 1.24 10.65
CA ILE A 430 -34.60 2.10 9.54
C ILE A 430 -35.87 1.53 8.90
N ALA A 431 -36.02 0.21 8.80
CA ALA A 431 -37.26 -0.42 8.33
C ALA A 431 -38.42 -0.20 9.30
N GLU A 432 -38.17 -0.28 10.62
CA GLU A 432 -39.16 0.04 11.65
C GLU A 432 -39.60 1.51 11.57
N ILE A 433 -38.67 2.45 11.43
CA ILE A 433 -38.98 3.88 11.26
C ILE A 433 -39.72 4.13 9.94
N LYS A 434 -39.27 3.55 8.81
CA LYS A 434 -39.91 3.71 7.49
C LYS A 434 -41.29 3.03 7.40
N SER A 435 -41.61 2.08 8.28
CA SER A 435 -42.97 1.54 8.39
C SER A 435 -43.98 2.56 8.94
N GLN A 436 -43.51 3.53 9.74
CA GLN A 436 -44.30 4.64 10.27
C GLN A 436 -44.21 5.89 9.38
N TYR A 437 -43.01 6.16 8.86
CA TYR A 437 -42.70 7.34 8.03
C TYR A 437 -42.02 6.91 6.70
N PRO A 438 -42.79 6.50 5.66
CA PRO A 438 -42.22 5.97 4.41
C PRO A 438 -41.31 6.93 3.64
N HIS A 439 -41.38 8.23 3.92
CA HIS A 439 -40.55 9.28 3.30
C HIS A 439 -39.33 9.70 4.14
N ALA A 440 -39.04 9.00 5.25
CA ALA A 440 -37.91 9.27 6.12
C ALA A 440 -36.55 9.09 5.39
N ASP A 441 -35.83 10.18 5.12
CA ASP A 441 -34.49 10.13 4.53
C ASP A 441 -33.46 9.75 5.61
N ILE A 442 -33.35 8.45 5.87
CA ILE A 442 -32.38 7.88 6.81
C ILE A 442 -31.36 7.02 6.06
N SER A 443 -30.09 7.35 6.26
CA SER A 443 -28.92 6.62 5.78
C SER A 443 -28.19 5.94 6.93
N VAL A 444 -27.59 4.76 6.71
CA VAL A 444 -26.70 4.14 7.72
C VAL A 444 -25.33 4.79 7.66
N LEU A 445 -24.71 4.98 8.83
CA LEU A 445 -23.31 5.35 8.95
C LEU A 445 -22.60 4.30 9.83
N VAL A 446 -21.90 3.36 9.21
CA VAL A 446 -21.33 2.20 9.92
C VAL A 446 -20.09 2.61 10.70
N MET A 447 -20.18 2.57 12.03
CA MET A 447 -19.11 2.94 12.96
C MET A 447 -19.15 2.07 14.21
N ASP A 448 -18.01 1.51 14.62
CA ASP A 448 -17.86 0.94 15.95
C ASP A 448 -17.18 1.94 16.88
N MET A 449 -17.92 2.40 17.89
CA MET A 449 -17.43 3.33 18.90
C MET A 449 -16.29 2.76 19.78
N MET A 450 -15.99 1.45 19.66
CA MET A 450 -14.82 0.80 20.25
C MET A 450 -13.60 0.73 19.30
N ASN A 451 -13.66 1.35 18.12
CA ASN A 451 -12.61 1.29 17.08
C ASN A 451 -12.49 2.64 16.33
N LEU A 452 -11.49 3.46 16.71
CA LEU A 452 -11.28 4.82 16.16
C LEU A 452 -11.10 4.82 14.63
N LYS A 453 -10.49 3.77 14.05
CA LYS A 453 -10.32 3.64 12.59
C LYS A 453 -11.67 3.55 11.87
N THR A 454 -12.65 2.85 12.43
CA THR A 454 -14.00 2.80 11.86
C THR A 454 -14.74 4.13 12.01
N VAL A 455 -14.54 4.84 13.13
CA VAL A 455 -15.16 6.15 13.38
C VAL A 455 -14.61 7.21 12.42
N LYS A 456 -13.29 7.25 12.18
CA LYS A 456 -12.69 8.15 11.19
C LYS A 456 -13.14 7.82 9.77
N ALA A 457 -13.14 6.54 9.40
CA ALA A 457 -13.64 6.10 8.09
C ALA A 457 -15.12 6.47 7.87
N ALA A 458 -15.94 6.44 8.93
CA ALA A 458 -17.33 6.88 8.89
C ALA A 458 -17.46 8.41 8.77
N ALA A 459 -16.62 9.20 9.44
CA ALA A 459 -16.58 10.65 9.26
C ALA A 459 -16.17 11.02 7.82
N ASP A 460 -15.18 10.33 7.26
CA ASP A 460 -14.74 10.52 5.88
C ASP A 460 -15.79 10.05 4.86
N ASP A 461 -16.52 8.98 5.15
CA ASP A 461 -17.63 8.53 4.33
C ASP A 461 -18.80 9.51 4.31
N PHE A 462 -19.14 10.11 5.46
CA PHE A 462 -20.09 11.22 5.52
C PHE A 462 -19.58 12.44 4.73
N ALA A 463 -18.32 12.86 4.94
CA ALA A 463 -17.74 14.03 4.29
C ALA A 463 -17.65 13.92 2.75
N ARG A 464 -17.59 12.71 2.20
CA ARG A 464 -17.69 12.46 0.74
C ARG A 464 -19.13 12.49 0.21
N LYS A 465 -20.12 12.29 1.07
CA LYS A 465 -21.56 12.19 0.72
C LYS A 465 -22.32 13.49 0.96
N GLU A 466 -21.92 14.28 1.95
CA GLU A 466 -22.61 15.50 2.37
C GLU A 466 -21.64 16.68 2.51
N SER A 467 -22.00 17.81 1.90
CA SER A 467 -21.27 19.08 2.06
C SER A 467 -21.87 19.96 3.17
N ARG A 468 -22.79 19.43 3.99
CA ARG A 468 -23.46 20.14 5.09
C ARG A 468 -23.82 19.22 6.25
N LEU A 469 -23.73 19.73 7.48
CA LEU A 469 -24.15 19.06 8.70
C LEU A 469 -24.75 20.12 9.64
N HIS A 470 -26.02 19.95 9.98
CA HIS A 470 -26.80 20.88 10.79
C HIS A 470 -26.95 20.39 12.23
N GLY A 471 -26.85 19.09 12.49
CA GLY A 471 -26.79 18.59 13.87
C GLY A 471 -26.03 17.28 14.07
N LEU A 472 -25.15 17.24 15.07
CA LEU A 472 -24.49 16.01 15.53
C LEU A 472 -24.98 15.64 16.94
N VAL A 473 -25.61 14.47 17.08
CA VAL A 473 -26.03 13.91 18.37
C VAL A 473 -25.09 12.76 18.76
N ASN A 474 -24.17 13.07 19.67
CA ASN A 474 -23.23 12.14 20.29
C ASN A 474 -23.94 11.35 21.40
N ASN A 475 -24.72 10.34 21.01
CA ASN A 475 -25.64 9.57 21.87
C ASN A 475 -25.15 8.16 22.24
N ALA A 476 -24.31 7.52 21.42
CA ALA A 476 -23.84 6.15 21.67
C ALA A 476 -23.21 5.99 23.06
N GLY A 477 -23.46 4.87 23.73
CA GLY A 477 -22.89 4.70 25.06
C GLY A 477 -23.10 3.35 25.71
N ILE A 478 -22.29 3.12 26.75
CA ILE A 478 -22.38 1.99 27.68
C ILE A 478 -22.21 2.48 29.13
N MET A 479 -22.66 1.67 30.09
CA MET A 479 -22.79 2.07 31.50
C MET A 479 -22.47 0.93 32.46
N ALA A 480 -21.56 1.19 33.41
CA ALA A 480 -21.23 0.34 34.55
C ALA A 480 -20.89 -1.12 34.17
N THR A 481 -20.25 -1.30 33.02
CA THR A 481 -19.71 -2.57 32.53
C THR A 481 -18.47 -3.01 33.32
N PRO A 482 -18.06 -4.29 33.20
CA PRO A 482 -16.70 -4.71 33.57
C PRO A 482 -15.61 -3.81 32.95
N TYR A 483 -14.40 -3.90 33.49
CA TYR A 483 -13.23 -3.36 32.78
C TYR A 483 -13.04 -4.17 31.49
N GLU A 484 -13.05 -3.48 30.36
CA GLU A 484 -12.83 -4.02 29.02
C GLU A 484 -11.98 -2.98 28.28
N GLU A 485 -10.93 -3.42 27.61
CA GLU A 485 -10.04 -2.55 26.84
C GLU A 485 -10.43 -2.60 25.36
N SER A 486 -10.46 -1.44 24.71
CA SER A 486 -10.78 -1.32 23.28
C SER A 486 -9.61 -1.72 22.39
N VAL A 487 -9.85 -1.87 21.08
CA VAL A 487 -8.76 -2.16 20.13
C VAL A 487 -7.79 -0.99 19.92
N ASP A 488 -8.13 0.18 20.46
CA ASP A 488 -7.29 1.37 20.52
C ASP A 488 -6.65 1.58 21.92
N HIS A 489 -6.70 0.57 22.80
CA HIS A 489 -6.09 0.53 24.15
C HIS A 489 -6.69 1.45 25.24
N TYR A 490 -7.82 2.12 24.97
CA TYR A 490 -8.57 2.87 25.99
C TYR A 490 -9.71 2.03 26.62
N GLU A 491 -10.09 2.31 27.87
CA GLU A 491 -11.21 1.61 28.55
C GLU A 491 -12.55 1.83 27.85
N ALA A 492 -13.36 0.78 27.74
CA ALA A 492 -14.52 0.71 26.86
C ALA A 492 -15.55 1.83 27.06
N GLN A 493 -15.77 2.31 28.29
CA GLN A 493 -16.74 3.36 28.60
C GLN A 493 -16.17 4.73 28.26
N PHE A 494 -14.90 4.99 28.55
CA PHE A 494 -14.23 6.24 28.14
C PHE A 494 -14.12 6.32 26.61
N GLN A 495 -13.74 5.21 25.97
CA GLN A 495 -13.66 5.06 24.51
C GLN A 495 -15.01 5.30 23.83
N THR A 496 -16.04 4.53 24.23
CA THR A 496 -17.36 4.56 23.60
C THR A 496 -18.12 5.86 23.89
N ASN A 497 -18.10 6.34 25.14
CA ASN A 497 -18.90 7.49 25.54
C ASN A 497 -18.28 8.83 25.12
N TYR A 498 -16.94 8.93 25.07
CA TYR A 498 -16.21 10.20 24.86
C TYR A 498 -15.25 10.17 23.65
N LEU A 499 -14.17 9.38 23.66
CA LEU A 499 -13.07 9.51 22.67
C LEU A 499 -13.55 9.38 21.22
N SER A 500 -14.33 8.34 20.92
CA SER A 500 -14.92 8.14 19.59
C SER A 500 -15.88 9.27 19.19
N HIS A 501 -16.60 9.87 20.14
CA HIS A 501 -17.41 11.07 19.86
C HIS A 501 -16.57 12.32 19.62
N TRP A 502 -15.45 12.48 20.33
CA TRP A 502 -14.52 13.56 20.09
C TRP A 502 -13.92 13.45 18.69
N LEU A 503 -13.39 12.28 18.30
CA LEU A 503 -12.82 12.05 16.97
C LEU A 503 -13.86 12.28 15.85
N LEU A 504 -15.09 11.79 16.03
CA LEU A 504 -16.19 12.03 15.09
C LEU A 504 -16.52 13.52 14.95
N THR A 505 -16.69 14.21 16.09
CA THR A 505 -17.03 15.65 16.11
C THR A 505 -15.91 16.47 15.46
N TYR A 506 -14.66 16.23 15.87
CA TYR A 506 -13.48 16.91 15.39
C TYR A 506 -13.28 16.73 13.88
N SER A 507 -13.42 15.50 13.37
CA SER A 507 -13.32 15.20 11.94
C SER A 507 -14.42 15.87 11.10
N LEU A 508 -15.52 16.28 11.71
CA LEU A 508 -16.67 16.92 11.06
C LEU A 508 -16.74 18.44 11.30
N LEU A 509 -15.85 19.01 12.12
CA LEU A 509 -15.79 20.46 12.37
C LEU A 509 -15.73 21.30 11.09
N PRO A 510 -14.95 20.98 10.04
CA PRO A 510 -14.92 21.77 8.82
C PRO A 510 -16.31 21.90 8.17
N ILE A 511 -17.10 20.82 8.16
CA ILE A 511 -18.44 20.79 7.56
C ILE A 511 -19.46 21.47 8.49
N LEU A 512 -19.34 21.32 9.82
CA LEU A 512 -20.17 22.05 10.79
C LEU A 512 -19.96 23.57 10.66
N THR A 513 -18.71 24.03 10.62
CA THR A 513 -18.37 25.45 10.46
C THR A 513 -18.78 25.99 9.10
N GLN A 514 -18.58 25.22 8.01
CA GLN A 514 -19.07 25.57 6.67
C GLN A 514 -20.60 25.70 6.64
N SER A 515 -21.31 24.83 7.38
CA SER A 515 -22.78 24.88 7.49
C SER A 515 -23.22 26.11 8.29
N ALA A 516 -22.53 26.43 9.39
CA ALA A 516 -22.82 27.60 10.23
C ALA A 516 -22.66 28.90 9.43
N ARG A 517 -21.55 29.07 8.70
CA ARG A 517 -21.32 30.18 7.75
C ARG A 517 -22.42 30.36 6.69
N SER A 518 -23.16 29.29 6.38
CA SER A 518 -24.18 29.27 5.32
C SER A 518 -25.63 29.31 5.83
N THR A 519 -25.85 29.41 7.14
CA THR A 519 -27.16 29.34 7.79
C THR A 519 -27.32 30.44 8.85
N SER A 520 -28.52 30.58 9.42
CA SER A 520 -28.75 31.49 10.55
C SER A 520 -28.02 31.01 11.82
N PRO A 521 -27.49 31.92 12.66
CA PRO A 521 -26.93 31.54 13.97
C PRO A 521 -27.89 30.68 14.79
N GLY A 522 -27.37 29.61 15.41
CA GLY A 522 -28.17 28.64 16.16
C GLY A 522 -28.91 27.58 15.33
N THR A 523 -28.70 27.54 14.01
CA THR A 523 -29.15 26.42 13.15
C THR A 523 -28.26 25.20 13.33
N VAL A 524 -26.92 25.38 13.36
CA VAL A 524 -25.97 24.26 13.50
C VAL A 524 -25.71 23.95 14.97
N ARG A 525 -25.88 22.67 15.36
CA ARG A 525 -25.82 22.25 16.77
C ARG A 525 -25.05 20.96 17.03
N VAL A 526 -24.44 20.83 18.22
CA VAL A 526 -23.75 19.60 18.66
C VAL A 526 -24.20 19.21 20.07
N VAL A 527 -24.70 17.99 20.24
CA VAL A 527 -25.32 17.52 21.49
C VAL A 527 -24.62 16.28 22.03
N ASN A 528 -24.00 16.41 23.21
CA ASN A 528 -23.29 15.33 23.88
C ASN A 528 -24.16 14.70 24.99
N VAL A 529 -24.52 13.42 24.83
CA VAL A 529 -25.36 12.72 25.83
C VAL A 529 -24.51 12.32 27.04
N SER A 530 -24.76 13.02 28.15
CA SER A 530 -24.18 12.82 29.47
C SER A 530 -25.23 12.19 30.42
N SER A 531 -25.02 12.29 31.73
CA SER A 531 -25.87 11.68 32.76
C SER A 531 -25.61 12.32 34.12
N ASP A 532 -26.61 12.32 35.00
CA ASP A 532 -26.44 12.66 36.42
C ASP A 532 -25.48 11.70 37.15
N GLY A 533 -25.03 10.60 36.51
CA GLY A 533 -23.88 9.82 36.96
C GLY A 533 -22.60 10.66 37.16
N HIS A 534 -22.44 11.80 36.46
CA HIS A 534 -21.33 12.71 36.72
C HIS A 534 -21.45 13.44 38.08
N LEU A 535 -22.65 13.59 38.64
CA LEU A 535 -22.86 14.20 39.97
C LEU A 535 -22.55 13.24 41.13
N VAL A 536 -22.63 11.93 40.88
CA VAL A 536 -22.64 10.89 41.92
C VAL A 536 -21.39 10.00 41.87
N PHE A 537 -20.78 9.83 40.69
CA PHE A 537 -19.71 8.85 40.47
C PHE A 537 -18.45 9.40 39.80
N SER A 538 -18.36 10.66 39.40
CA SER A 538 -17.09 11.21 38.87
C SER A 538 -16.02 11.26 39.98
N PRO A 539 -14.72 11.06 39.68
CA PRO A 539 -13.65 11.37 40.63
C PRO A 539 -13.73 12.81 41.13
N SER A 540 -13.35 13.04 42.39
CA SER A 540 -13.29 14.38 42.99
C SER A 540 -12.24 15.29 42.32
N ALA A 541 -11.22 14.70 41.68
CA ALA A 541 -10.20 15.41 40.90
C ALA A 541 -10.64 15.73 39.45
N GLY A 542 -11.73 15.15 38.95
CA GLY A 542 -12.20 15.35 37.58
C GLY A 542 -11.79 14.24 36.62
N ILE A 543 -10.93 14.56 35.64
CA ILE A 543 -10.30 13.59 34.73
C ILE A 543 -8.96 13.17 35.32
N ASP A 544 -8.64 11.88 35.25
CA ASP A 544 -7.33 11.35 35.59
C ASP A 544 -6.52 11.21 34.29
N PHE A 545 -5.49 12.04 34.10
CA PHE A 545 -4.64 12.00 32.91
C PHE A 545 -3.45 11.05 33.06
N ASP A 546 -3.12 10.62 34.29
CA ASP A 546 -2.03 9.67 34.57
C ASP A 546 -2.52 8.21 34.47
N ASP A 547 -3.78 7.93 34.82
CA ASP A 547 -4.50 6.65 34.57
C ASP A 547 -5.85 6.92 33.88
N ILE A 548 -5.80 7.33 32.61
CA ILE A 548 -7.00 7.65 31.80
C ILE A 548 -7.97 6.47 31.64
N ASN A 549 -7.48 5.25 31.81
CA ASN A 549 -8.31 4.03 31.82
C ASN A 549 -8.95 3.76 33.18
N GLN A 550 -8.59 4.50 34.25
CA GLN A 550 -8.86 4.19 35.66
C GLN A 550 -8.80 2.70 35.93
N THR A 551 -7.61 2.14 35.72
CA THR A 551 -7.29 0.72 35.86
C THR A 551 -7.68 0.18 37.25
N ASN A 552 -7.55 1.02 38.29
CA ASN A 552 -7.98 0.70 39.67
C ASN A 552 -9.38 1.24 40.04
N GLY A 553 -10.09 1.88 39.11
CA GLY A 553 -11.41 2.48 39.35
C GLY A 553 -12.56 1.47 39.42
N SER A 554 -13.69 1.90 39.98
CA SER A 554 -14.93 1.13 39.91
C SER A 554 -15.62 1.31 38.55
N ALA A 555 -16.48 0.35 38.15
CA ALA A 555 -17.27 0.44 36.93
C ALA A 555 -18.11 1.74 36.85
N PHE A 556 -18.65 2.19 37.98
CA PHE A 556 -19.38 3.45 38.10
C PHE A 556 -18.45 4.67 38.07
N SER A 557 -17.22 4.59 38.61
CA SER A 557 -16.22 5.67 38.55
C SER A 557 -15.86 6.02 37.10
N ARG A 558 -15.59 4.99 36.28
CA ARG A 558 -15.30 5.14 34.85
C ARG A 558 -16.49 5.67 34.07
N TYR A 559 -17.70 5.19 34.37
CA TYR A 559 -18.92 5.78 33.82
C TYR A 559 -19.03 7.27 34.18
N GLY A 560 -18.82 7.63 35.45
CA GLY A 560 -18.84 9.02 35.94
C GLY A 560 -17.84 9.93 35.25
N MET A 561 -16.58 9.49 35.10
CA MET A 561 -15.54 10.24 34.37
C MET A 561 -15.89 10.40 32.88
N SER A 562 -16.33 9.33 32.20
CA SER A 562 -16.71 9.40 30.79
C SER A 562 -17.90 10.33 30.52
N LYS A 563 -18.80 10.51 31.50
CA LYS A 563 -19.95 11.43 31.41
C LYS A 563 -19.60 12.86 31.85
N LEU A 564 -18.62 13.04 32.73
CA LEU A 564 -17.96 14.33 32.98
C LEU A 564 -17.25 14.85 31.72
N ALA A 565 -16.45 14.00 31.04
CA ALA A 565 -15.77 14.33 29.79
C ALA A 565 -16.73 14.85 28.71
N ASN A 566 -17.92 14.27 28.58
CA ASN A 566 -18.94 14.75 27.62
C ASN A 566 -19.47 16.17 27.92
N ILE A 567 -19.47 16.61 29.19
CA ILE A 567 -19.87 17.98 29.58
C ILE A 567 -18.72 18.95 29.30
N LEU A 568 -17.50 18.59 29.70
CA LEU A 568 -16.27 19.36 29.43
C LEU A 568 -16.10 19.59 27.93
N HIS A 569 -16.28 18.55 27.11
CA HIS A 569 -16.24 18.63 25.65
C HIS A 569 -17.28 19.58 25.08
N ALA A 570 -18.53 19.56 25.58
CA ALA A 570 -19.56 20.49 25.13
C ALA A 570 -19.24 21.95 25.49
N LYS A 571 -18.67 22.19 26.68
CA LYS A 571 -18.21 23.52 27.13
C LYS A 571 -17.01 24.04 26.35
N GLU A 572 -16.05 23.18 26.01
CA GLU A 572 -14.89 23.57 25.22
C GLU A 572 -15.25 23.86 23.75
N LEU A 573 -16.15 23.06 23.15
CA LEU A 573 -16.73 23.38 21.84
C LEU A 573 -17.49 24.72 21.87
N HIS A 574 -18.23 25.03 22.95
CA HIS A 574 -18.87 26.33 23.12
C HIS A 574 -17.83 27.46 23.19
N ARG A 575 -16.72 27.29 23.93
CA ARG A 575 -15.66 28.30 24.02
C ARG A 575 -15.00 28.57 22.65
N ARG A 576 -14.77 27.52 21.85
CA ARG A 576 -14.07 27.59 20.56
C ARG A 576 -14.95 28.03 19.38
N TYR A 577 -16.20 27.58 19.33
CA TYR A 577 -17.09 27.73 18.17
C TYR A 577 -18.50 28.25 18.51
N GLY A 578 -18.82 28.40 19.79
CA GLY A 578 -20.13 28.84 20.24
C GLY A 578 -20.36 30.36 20.13
N PRO A 579 -21.56 30.83 20.54
CA PRO A 579 -22.00 32.23 20.42
C PRO A 579 -21.14 33.26 21.17
N SER A 580 -20.20 32.84 22.01
CA SER A 580 -19.30 33.72 22.76
C SER A 580 -17.82 33.53 22.37
N SER A 581 -17.55 32.82 21.27
CA SER A 581 -16.19 32.65 20.72
C SER A 581 -15.70 33.93 20.03
N GLU A 582 -14.38 34.05 19.83
CA GLU A 582 -13.72 35.26 19.29
C GLU A 582 -13.98 35.50 17.78
N ASN A 583 -14.79 34.65 17.12
CA ASN A 583 -14.97 34.58 15.66
C ASN A 583 -16.11 35.46 15.11
N ASP A 584 -16.27 36.67 15.65
CA ASP A 584 -17.09 37.79 15.13
C ASP A 584 -18.57 37.47 14.74
N GLY A 585 -19.14 36.40 15.30
CA GLY A 585 -20.58 36.09 15.27
C GLY A 585 -21.14 35.46 13.98
N GLN A 586 -20.31 35.12 12.99
CA GLN A 586 -20.78 34.50 11.72
C GLN A 586 -20.58 32.98 11.62
N GLU A 587 -20.02 32.35 12.67
CA GLU A 587 -19.63 30.92 12.65
C GLU A 587 -20.18 30.13 13.87
N GLU A 588 -21.29 30.57 14.46
CA GLU A 588 -21.81 30.03 15.73
C GLU A 588 -22.33 28.57 15.63
N ILE A 589 -21.55 27.61 16.12
CA ILE A 589 -21.98 26.22 16.39
C ILE A 589 -22.52 26.13 17.83
N TRP A 590 -23.82 25.92 18.01
CA TRP A 590 -24.43 25.90 19.34
C TRP A 590 -24.35 24.49 19.97
N THR A 591 -23.55 24.34 21.03
CA THR A 591 -23.35 23.05 21.68
C THR A 591 -24.21 22.87 22.93
N ALA A 592 -24.48 21.63 23.33
CA ALA A 592 -25.07 21.31 24.62
C ALA A 592 -24.58 19.95 25.13
N SER A 593 -24.65 19.76 26.44
CA SER A 593 -24.64 18.44 27.06
C SER A 593 -25.99 18.19 27.72
N LEU A 594 -26.41 16.92 27.90
CA LEU A 594 -27.72 16.65 28.51
C LEU A 594 -27.79 15.34 29.28
N HIS A 595 -28.78 15.24 30.17
CA HIS A 595 -29.30 13.99 30.70
C HIS A 595 -30.61 13.62 29.98
N PRO A 596 -30.74 12.40 29.41
CA PRO A 596 -31.96 11.97 28.74
C PRO A 596 -33.14 11.73 29.72
N GLY A 597 -32.87 11.41 30.98
CA GLY A 597 -33.86 11.11 32.02
C GLY A 597 -33.73 9.69 32.60
N THR A 598 -34.65 9.36 33.51
CA THR A 598 -34.77 8.01 34.10
C THR A 598 -35.70 7.14 33.25
N ILE A 599 -35.17 6.54 32.19
CA ILE A 599 -35.92 5.68 31.25
C ILE A 599 -35.46 4.23 31.36
N ASP A 600 -36.41 3.29 31.22
CA ASP A 600 -36.20 1.84 31.23
C ASP A 600 -35.53 1.34 29.92
N THR A 601 -34.32 1.83 29.66
CA THR A 601 -33.53 1.49 28.46
C THR A 601 -32.71 0.20 28.68
N GLY A 602 -32.45 -0.53 27.58
CA GLY A 602 -31.71 -1.80 27.61
C GLY A 602 -30.26 -1.72 28.14
N LEU A 603 -29.71 -0.51 28.32
CA LEU A 603 -28.39 -0.23 28.89
C LEU A 603 -28.16 -0.93 30.25
N GLY A 604 -29.19 -1.10 31.07
CA GLY A 604 -29.06 -1.73 32.38
C GLY A 604 -28.77 -3.24 32.38
N ARG A 605 -28.87 -3.94 31.23
CA ARG A 605 -28.76 -5.41 31.18
C ARG A 605 -27.39 -5.97 31.55
N ASN A 606 -26.32 -5.21 31.29
CA ASN A 606 -24.93 -5.67 31.49
C ASN A 606 -24.23 -4.98 32.68
N ALA A 607 -24.94 -4.17 33.46
CA ALA A 607 -24.37 -3.42 34.58
C ALA A 607 -24.01 -4.35 35.74
N THR A 608 -22.72 -4.48 36.05
CA THR A 608 -22.23 -5.45 37.04
C THR A 608 -22.37 -4.97 38.50
N GLY A 609 -22.66 -5.92 39.40
CA GLY A 609 -22.36 -5.76 40.83
C GLY A 609 -23.51 -5.35 41.77
N SER A 610 -24.79 -5.47 41.39
CA SER A 610 -25.87 -5.09 42.31
C SER A 610 -27.16 -5.91 42.23
N TRP A 611 -27.24 -6.93 43.12
CA TRP A 611 -28.50 -7.58 43.50
C TRP A 611 -29.51 -6.58 44.09
N ALA A 612 -29.02 -5.58 44.83
CA ALA A 612 -29.83 -4.53 45.42
C ALA A 612 -30.48 -3.62 44.36
N TRP A 613 -29.78 -3.31 43.26
CA TRP A 613 -30.34 -2.53 42.15
C TRP A 613 -31.40 -3.33 41.39
N GLN A 614 -31.16 -4.61 41.10
CA GLN A 614 -32.16 -5.48 40.49
C GLN A 614 -33.39 -5.68 41.39
N ALA A 615 -33.23 -5.65 42.73
CA ALA A 615 -34.34 -5.63 43.67
C ALA A 615 -35.07 -4.26 43.77
N LEU A 616 -34.40 -3.15 43.46
CA LEU A 616 -34.97 -1.80 43.50
C LEU A 616 -35.79 -1.47 42.24
N VAL A 617 -35.42 -2.00 41.07
CA VAL A 617 -36.10 -1.74 39.78
C VAL A 617 -37.60 -2.04 39.81
N PRO A 618 -38.10 -3.18 40.33
CA PRO A 618 -39.54 -3.43 40.48
C PRO A 618 -40.26 -2.38 41.33
N VAL A 619 -39.62 -1.90 42.40
CA VAL A 619 -40.17 -0.89 43.31
C VAL A 619 -40.25 0.48 42.62
N MET A 620 -39.19 0.89 41.92
CA MET A 620 -39.18 2.17 41.17
C MET A 620 -40.17 2.16 40.00
N ARG A 621 -40.39 1.01 39.34
CA ARG A 621 -41.46 0.83 38.36
C ARG A 621 -42.85 0.94 38.98
N LEU A 622 -43.07 0.33 40.16
CA LEU A 622 -44.35 0.41 40.90
C LEU A 622 -44.71 1.85 41.29
N PHE A 623 -43.71 2.66 41.69
CA PHE A 623 -43.90 4.07 42.05
C PHE A 623 -43.85 5.06 40.86
N ARG A 624 -43.86 4.59 39.61
CA ARG A 624 -43.79 5.43 38.39
C ARG A 624 -42.58 6.39 38.35
N LEU A 625 -41.43 5.98 38.91
CA LEU A 625 -40.17 6.75 38.85
C LEU A 625 -39.42 6.57 37.52
N TYR A 626 -39.95 5.76 36.60
CA TYR A 626 -39.51 5.63 35.22
C TYR A 626 -40.45 6.36 34.27
N SER A 627 -39.89 7.15 33.34
CA SER A 627 -40.65 7.77 32.26
C SER A 627 -40.82 6.81 31.07
N PRO A 628 -41.88 6.95 30.24
CA PRO A 628 -42.07 6.15 29.03
C PRO A 628 -40.90 6.27 28.05
N LEU A 629 -40.63 5.20 27.31
CA LEU A 629 -39.57 5.16 26.28
C LEU A 629 -39.75 6.23 25.20
N GLU A 630 -41.00 6.55 24.83
CA GLU A 630 -41.33 7.65 23.91
C GLU A 630 -40.72 8.98 24.36
N THR A 631 -40.86 9.35 25.64
CA THR A 631 -40.35 10.62 26.18
C THR A 631 -38.82 10.71 26.27
N ALA A 632 -38.10 9.61 26.02
CA ALA A 632 -36.65 9.49 26.23
C ALA A 632 -35.80 10.38 25.31
N ALA A 633 -36.31 10.72 24.13
CA ALA A 633 -35.61 11.56 23.15
C ALA A 633 -35.89 13.06 23.32
N TYR A 634 -36.87 13.47 24.14
CA TYR A 634 -37.40 14.83 24.11
C TYR A 634 -36.34 15.90 24.44
N THR A 635 -35.44 15.63 25.39
CA THR A 635 -34.32 16.53 25.71
C THR A 635 -33.32 16.64 24.56
N SER A 636 -33.05 15.54 23.85
CA SER A 636 -32.14 15.48 22.70
C SER A 636 -32.71 16.23 21.50
N LEU A 637 -34.00 16.04 21.22
CA LEU A 637 -34.74 16.72 20.15
C LEU A 637 -34.85 18.22 20.42
N PHE A 638 -35.19 18.60 21.66
CA PHE A 638 -35.18 19.99 22.10
C PHE A 638 -33.80 20.65 21.88
N ALA A 639 -32.73 19.97 22.29
CA ALA A 639 -31.37 20.51 22.13
C ALA A 639 -30.96 20.63 20.65
N ILE A 640 -31.12 19.58 19.85
CA ILE A 640 -30.56 19.51 18.49
C ILE A 640 -31.40 20.28 17.44
N ALA A 641 -32.72 20.39 17.62
CA ALA A 641 -33.62 20.98 16.63
C ALA A 641 -34.79 21.79 17.23
N GLY A 642 -34.94 21.84 18.56
CA GLY A 642 -36.04 22.54 19.21
C GLY A 642 -36.00 24.06 18.97
N PRO A 643 -37.16 24.70 18.73
CA PRO A 643 -37.25 26.16 18.52
C PRO A 643 -37.15 26.95 19.83
N GLY A 644 -37.32 26.29 20.99
CA GLY A 644 -37.15 26.88 22.32
C GLY A 644 -35.74 26.79 22.90
N PHE A 645 -34.76 26.27 22.16
CA PHE A 645 -33.36 26.32 22.57
C PHE A 645 -32.77 27.70 22.25
N HIS A 646 -32.13 28.35 23.21
CA HIS A 646 -31.68 29.74 23.11
C HIS A 646 -30.16 29.90 23.26
N ARG A 647 -29.64 31.08 22.88
CA ARG A 647 -28.20 31.37 22.76
C ARG A 647 -27.45 31.20 24.10
N ASP A 648 -28.13 31.48 25.20
CA ASP A 648 -27.71 31.33 26.60
C ASP A 648 -27.77 29.88 27.12
N MET A 649 -28.40 28.96 26.38
CA MET A 649 -28.41 27.52 26.68
C MET A 649 -27.23 26.77 26.03
N SER A 650 -26.46 27.44 25.18
CA SER A 650 -25.28 26.87 24.53
C SER A 650 -24.14 26.69 25.53
N GLY A 651 -23.45 25.55 25.46
CA GLY A 651 -22.41 25.15 26.42
C GLY A 651 -22.94 24.63 27.77
N GLU A 652 -24.26 24.57 27.98
CA GLU A 652 -24.83 24.13 29.25
C GLU A 652 -25.23 22.65 29.31
N TYR A 653 -25.59 22.20 30.52
CA TYR A 653 -26.05 20.86 30.82
C TYR A 653 -27.57 20.84 31.03
N LEU A 654 -28.31 20.19 30.14
CA LEU A 654 -29.79 20.18 30.15
C LEU A 654 -30.37 18.92 30.80
N LYS A 655 -31.55 19.09 31.41
CA LYS A 655 -32.39 18.01 31.97
C LYS A 655 -33.78 18.00 31.30
N PRO A 656 -34.52 16.86 31.37
CA PRO A 656 -35.82 16.72 30.73
C PRO A 656 -36.85 17.75 31.26
N VAL A 657 -37.45 18.61 30.43
CA VAL A 657 -37.13 18.91 29.02
C VAL A 657 -36.80 20.40 28.91
N GLY A 658 -35.59 20.71 28.41
CA GLY A 658 -35.12 22.09 28.23
C GLY A 658 -34.72 22.83 29.50
N ILE A 659 -34.53 22.15 30.64
CA ILE A 659 -34.19 22.81 31.91
C ILE A 659 -32.67 22.79 32.12
N ILE A 660 -32.03 23.94 32.35
CA ILE A 660 -30.60 23.99 32.72
C ILE A 660 -30.41 23.34 34.10
N GLY A 661 -29.59 22.29 34.15
CA GLY A 661 -29.34 21.46 35.32
C GLY A 661 -28.07 21.84 36.06
N LYS A 662 -28.02 21.54 37.37
CA LYS A 662 -26.78 21.65 38.15
C LYS A 662 -25.77 20.57 37.76
N THR A 663 -24.50 20.94 37.72
CA THR A 663 -23.34 20.09 37.46
C THR A 663 -22.37 20.07 38.66
N THR A 664 -21.33 19.25 38.62
CA THR A 664 -20.21 19.34 39.59
C THR A 664 -19.36 20.61 39.37
N PRO A 665 -18.56 21.04 40.36
CA PRO A 665 -17.56 22.10 40.16
C PRO A 665 -16.51 21.73 39.09
N THR A 666 -16.08 20.46 39.04
CA THR A 666 -15.16 19.95 38.01
C THR A 666 -15.76 20.04 36.60
N ALA A 667 -17.07 19.85 36.44
CA ALA A 667 -17.79 20.06 35.18
C ALA A 667 -18.00 21.54 34.80
N GLN A 668 -17.56 22.48 35.66
CA GLN A 668 -17.57 23.92 35.40
C GLN A 668 -16.16 24.51 35.30
N ASP A 669 -15.10 23.69 35.40
CA ASP A 669 -13.72 24.14 35.29
C ASP A 669 -13.32 24.29 33.80
N PRO A 670 -13.03 25.52 33.32
CA PRO A 670 -12.64 25.74 31.94
C PRO A 670 -11.23 25.23 31.62
N LYS A 671 -10.34 25.11 32.61
CA LYS A 671 -8.99 24.58 32.39
C LYS A 671 -9.03 23.08 32.15
N LEU A 672 -9.77 22.36 32.99
CA LEU A 672 -9.95 20.91 32.82
C LEU A 672 -10.60 20.57 31.46
N ALA A 673 -11.44 21.46 30.92
CA ALA A 673 -12.03 21.33 29.59
C ALA A 673 -11.00 21.55 28.46
N GLU A 674 -10.12 22.54 28.60
CA GLU A 674 -9.04 22.83 27.65
C GLU A 674 -7.92 21.77 27.70
N GLU A 675 -7.52 21.32 28.89
CA GLU A 675 -6.54 20.24 29.12
C GLU A 675 -7.01 18.92 28.49
N LEU A 676 -8.29 18.54 28.70
CA LEU A 676 -8.90 17.37 28.09
C LEU A 676 -8.91 17.43 26.55
N TRP A 677 -9.16 18.62 25.99
CA TRP A 677 -9.10 18.83 24.54
C TRP A 677 -7.68 18.69 23.99
N GLN A 678 -6.70 19.36 24.60
CA GLN A 678 -5.31 19.31 24.16
C GLN A 678 -4.74 17.89 24.24
N TRP A 679 -5.06 17.15 25.31
CA TRP A 679 -4.69 15.75 25.45
C TRP A 679 -5.29 14.91 24.30
N THR A 680 -6.60 15.03 24.05
CA THR A 680 -7.29 14.22 23.02
C THR A 680 -6.86 14.58 21.59
N GLU A 681 -6.53 15.84 21.29
CA GLU A 681 -6.10 16.26 19.95
C GLU A 681 -4.71 15.71 19.58
N ASN A 682 -3.79 15.64 20.55
CA ASN A 682 -2.45 15.06 20.33
C ASN A 682 -2.53 13.58 19.96
N GLU A 683 -3.47 12.84 20.55
CA GLU A 683 -3.65 11.39 20.32
C GLU A 683 -4.14 11.04 18.91
N MET A 684 -4.49 12.00 18.03
CA MET A 684 -5.33 11.72 16.84
C MET A 684 -4.72 12.04 15.45
N ARG A 685 -3.70 12.89 15.32
CA ARG A 685 -3.27 13.45 14.00
C ARG A 685 -2.11 12.70 13.30
N THR A 686 -2.03 12.83 11.96
CA THR A 686 -1.19 12.18 10.91
C THR A 686 0.05 11.39 11.36
N LYS A 687 0.07 10.06 11.15
CA LYS A 687 0.94 9.13 11.90
C LYS A 687 1.77 8.12 11.08
N HIS A 688 3.04 7.94 11.46
CA HIS A 688 3.98 6.91 10.99
C HIS A 688 3.93 5.67 11.90
N PRO A 689 3.50 4.49 11.42
CA PRO A 689 3.39 3.30 12.27
C PRO A 689 4.73 2.83 12.82
N VAL A 690 4.69 2.30 14.04
CA VAL A 690 5.81 1.62 14.71
C VAL A 690 5.29 0.24 15.10
N ILE A 691 5.89 -0.80 14.53
CA ILE A 691 5.38 -2.18 14.58
C ILE A 691 6.41 -3.08 15.27
N ASP A 692 5.96 -3.99 16.12
CA ASP A 692 6.75 -5.11 16.61
C ASP A 692 6.92 -6.12 15.47
N SER A 693 8.16 -6.36 15.03
CA SER A 693 8.45 -7.23 13.89
C SER A 693 8.35 -8.73 14.18
N VAL A 694 8.21 -9.14 15.44
CA VAL A 694 8.04 -10.55 15.85
C VAL A 694 6.57 -10.89 16.00
N ASP A 695 5.83 -10.06 16.74
CA ASP A 695 4.39 -10.24 17.01
C ASP A 695 3.49 -9.64 15.92
N LEU A 696 4.05 -8.86 14.98
CA LEU A 696 3.34 -8.07 13.95
C LEU A 696 2.30 -7.09 14.52
N LYS A 697 2.51 -6.63 15.76
CA LYS A 697 1.62 -5.71 16.50
C LYS A 697 1.99 -4.26 16.25
N LEU A 698 0.99 -3.41 16.04
CA LEU A 698 1.16 -1.96 16.03
C LEU A 698 1.40 -1.47 17.47
N ILE A 699 2.62 -0.99 17.76
CA ILE A 699 3.02 -0.51 19.09
C ILE A 699 2.49 0.91 19.34
N ARG A 700 2.64 1.78 18.33
CA ARG A 700 2.14 3.15 18.29
C ARG A 700 2.21 3.69 16.86
N ILE A 701 1.79 4.93 16.68
CA ILE A 701 1.77 5.58 15.37
C ILE A 701 2.23 7.04 15.58
N ASP A 702 3.45 7.38 15.13
CA ASP A 702 4.21 8.60 15.46
C ASP A 702 3.84 9.81 14.57
N ALA A 703 3.50 10.97 15.15
CA ALA A 703 3.12 12.16 14.36
C ALA A 703 4.26 12.70 13.45
N LEU A 704 3.94 13.12 12.23
CA LEU A 704 4.91 13.67 11.26
C LEU A 704 4.87 15.21 11.16
N PRO A 705 6.00 15.91 11.31
CA PRO A 705 6.11 17.36 11.12
C PRO A 705 6.49 17.69 9.67
N THR A 706 5.51 18.25 8.94
CA THR A 706 5.60 18.56 7.50
C THR A 706 5.95 20.03 7.23
N GLY A 707 6.02 20.87 8.27
CA GLY A 707 6.34 22.29 8.15
C GLY A 707 7.76 22.59 7.65
N GLY A 708 7.98 23.87 7.35
CA GLY A 708 9.26 24.41 6.92
C GLY A 708 10.15 24.91 8.05
N LYS A 709 11.22 25.59 7.65
CA LYS A 709 12.22 26.25 8.50
C LYS A 709 11.61 27.17 9.57
N GLU A 710 10.50 27.85 9.26
CA GLU A 710 9.82 28.78 10.15
C GLU A 710 8.92 28.07 11.18
N ASP A 711 8.45 26.87 10.88
CA ASP A 711 7.58 26.07 11.78
C ASP A 711 8.41 25.11 12.68
N GLY A 712 9.70 24.95 12.37
CA GLY A 712 10.69 24.29 13.22
C GLY A 712 10.46 22.79 13.35
N ALA A 713 9.89 22.37 14.48
CA ALA A 713 9.52 20.97 14.76
C ALA A 713 8.02 20.81 15.05
N ALA A 714 7.20 21.82 14.72
CA ALA A 714 5.75 21.72 14.84
C ALA A 714 5.20 20.60 13.95
N ILE A 715 4.32 19.79 14.53
CA ILE A 715 3.47 18.84 13.82
C ILE A 715 2.18 19.55 13.36
N ASN A 716 1.56 19.05 12.31
CA ASN A 716 0.21 19.47 11.86
C ASN A 716 0.13 20.93 11.37
N THR A 717 1.19 21.39 10.71
CA THR A 717 1.33 22.69 10.04
C THR A 717 0.60 22.76 8.69
N ALA A 718 0.23 21.61 8.14
CA ALA A 718 -0.41 21.46 6.85
C ALA A 718 -1.88 21.94 6.83
N PRO A 719 -2.40 22.42 5.68
CA PRO A 719 -3.83 22.56 5.46
C PRO A 719 -4.54 21.19 5.38
N ASP A 720 -5.87 21.20 5.39
CA ASP A 720 -6.74 20.00 5.48
C ASP A 720 -6.47 18.90 4.44
N ALA A 721 -5.87 19.26 3.29
CA ALA A 721 -5.47 18.34 2.23
C ALA A 721 -3.92 18.34 2.03
N PRO A 722 -3.15 17.70 2.93
CA PRO A 722 -1.68 17.84 3.01
C PRO A 722 -0.89 17.25 1.83
N LEU A 723 -1.57 16.66 0.83
CA LEU A 723 -0.98 16.10 -0.39
C LEU A 723 -1.49 16.78 -1.67
N ALA A 724 -2.37 17.79 -1.58
CA ALA A 724 -3.02 18.39 -2.75
C ALA A 724 -2.07 19.18 -3.66
N HIS A 725 -0.91 19.59 -3.14
CA HIS A 725 0.17 20.27 -3.86
C HIS A 725 1.29 19.32 -4.32
N CYS A 726 1.18 18.02 -4.04
CA CYS A 726 2.13 17.01 -4.54
C CYS A 726 1.91 16.78 -6.04
N VAL A 727 2.97 16.44 -6.76
CA VAL A 727 2.91 16.08 -8.19
C VAL A 727 3.56 14.71 -8.44
N GLU A 728 3.10 14.02 -9.47
CA GLU A 728 3.67 12.75 -9.92
C GLU A 728 5.08 12.96 -10.48
N ASN A 729 6.04 12.10 -10.10
CA ASN A 729 7.44 12.17 -10.51
C ASN A 729 7.92 10.77 -10.89
N GLU A 730 7.50 10.29 -12.05
CA GLU A 730 7.85 8.94 -12.51
C GLU A 730 9.21 8.89 -13.22
N TYR A 731 9.94 7.79 -13.02
CA TYR A 731 11.21 7.50 -13.70
C TYR A 731 11.12 6.33 -14.69
N HIS A 732 10.07 5.52 -14.62
CA HIS A 732 9.92 4.34 -15.48
C HIS A 732 9.62 4.78 -16.94
N PRO A 733 10.32 4.24 -17.96
CA PRO A 733 10.19 4.71 -19.35
C PRO A 733 8.76 4.82 -19.89
N ASP A 734 7.88 3.86 -19.54
CA ASP A 734 6.49 3.83 -20.00
C ASP A 734 5.59 4.92 -19.35
N LEU A 735 6.07 5.56 -18.28
CA LEU A 735 5.39 6.62 -17.54
C LEU A 735 6.00 8.02 -17.81
N LEU A 736 7.09 8.10 -18.57
CA LEU A 736 7.76 9.36 -18.87
C LEU A 736 6.95 10.21 -19.86
N SER A 737 6.65 11.45 -19.46
CA SER A 737 6.11 12.49 -20.35
C SER A 737 7.15 13.04 -21.36
N VAL A 738 8.42 12.65 -21.23
CA VAL A 738 9.53 13.08 -22.06
C VAL A 738 9.95 12.00 -23.08
N LYS A 739 10.16 12.40 -24.33
CA LYS A 739 10.67 11.49 -25.38
C LYS A 739 12.10 11.05 -25.05
N LEU A 740 12.35 9.74 -25.05
CA LEU A 740 13.70 9.17 -24.98
C LEU A 740 14.57 9.62 -26.17
N ARG A 741 15.88 9.67 -25.95
CA ARG A 741 16.88 10.06 -26.96
C ARG A 741 17.07 8.97 -28.01
N ASP A 742 17.05 9.36 -29.28
CA ASP A 742 17.23 8.49 -30.45
C ASP A 742 18.55 8.73 -31.21
N ASP A 743 19.46 9.57 -30.66
CA ASP A 743 20.79 9.86 -31.22
C ASP A 743 21.91 8.96 -30.64
N LEU A 744 21.64 8.22 -29.56
CA LEU A 744 22.61 7.38 -28.87
C LEU A 744 22.96 6.13 -29.70
N LYS A 745 24.19 6.10 -30.26
CA LYS A 745 24.69 4.98 -31.07
C LYS A 745 25.24 3.85 -30.19
N PRO A 746 25.10 2.57 -30.59
CA PRO A 746 25.63 1.45 -29.81
C PRO A 746 27.14 1.53 -29.57
N LEU A 747 27.55 1.38 -28.31
CA LEU A 747 28.93 1.12 -27.90
C LEU A 747 29.02 -0.35 -27.50
N VAL A 748 29.88 -1.11 -28.18
CA VAL A 748 29.94 -2.58 -28.05
C VAL A 748 31.34 -3.00 -27.62
N VAL A 749 31.43 -3.60 -26.42
CA VAL A 749 32.68 -4.15 -25.87
C VAL A 749 32.75 -5.65 -26.22
N GLN A 750 33.82 -6.07 -26.89
CA GLN A 750 34.01 -7.47 -27.32
C GLN A 750 35.42 -7.97 -26.99
N GLN A 751 35.51 -9.28 -26.72
CA GLN A 751 36.77 -10.00 -26.57
C GLN A 751 36.77 -11.22 -27.51
N PRO A 752 37.20 -11.08 -28.78
CA PRO A 752 37.07 -12.12 -29.79
C PRO A 752 37.81 -13.44 -29.48
N GLU A 753 38.85 -13.36 -28.64
CA GLU A 753 39.68 -14.50 -28.19
C GLU A 753 39.33 -14.94 -26.75
N GLY A 754 38.24 -14.41 -26.19
CA GLY A 754 37.81 -14.67 -24.80
C GLY A 754 38.51 -13.79 -23.75
N PRO A 755 38.28 -14.07 -22.45
CA PRO A 755 38.87 -13.33 -21.35
C PRO A 755 40.30 -13.76 -21.04
N SER A 756 41.09 -12.81 -20.55
CA SER A 756 42.49 -13.01 -20.10
C SER A 756 42.57 -13.45 -18.64
N TYR A 757 41.41 -13.65 -17.99
CA TYR A 757 41.27 -14.24 -16.66
C TYR A 757 40.81 -15.70 -16.78
N SER A 758 41.21 -16.54 -15.84
CA SER A 758 40.65 -17.90 -15.68
C SER A 758 39.99 -18.05 -14.33
N VAL A 759 38.84 -18.72 -14.31
CA VAL A 759 38.12 -19.17 -13.11
C VAL A 759 38.35 -20.67 -12.96
N ARG A 760 38.67 -21.13 -11.75
CA ARG A 760 38.88 -22.54 -11.39
C ARG A 760 38.19 -22.83 -10.05
N ASP A 761 37.93 -24.11 -9.75
CA ASP A 761 37.35 -24.55 -8.47
C ASP A 761 36.08 -23.76 -8.04
N GLY A 762 35.28 -23.30 -9.01
CA GLY A 762 34.13 -22.42 -8.78
C GLY A 762 34.46 -20.96 -8.43
N ASN A 763 35.53 -20.66 -7.70
CA ASN A 763 35.81 -19.30 -7.20
C ASN A 763 37.28 -18.83 -7.19
N TYR A 764 38.22 -19.62 -7.71
CA TYR A 764 39.64 -19.28 -7.79
C TYR A 764 39.96 -18.52 -9.07
N ILE A 765 40.45 -17.29 -8.95
CA ILE A 765 40.70 -16.37 -10.04
C ILE A 765 42.20 -16.29 -10.33
N SER A 766 42.58 -16.17 -11.60
CA SER A 766 43.95 -15.83 -12.01
C SER A 766 43.95 -14.99 -13.28
N TRP A 767 44.65 -13.85 -13.26
CA TRP A 767 44.65 -12.83 -14.31
C TRP A 767 45.88 -11.92 -14.18
N GLN A 768 46.64 -11.67 -15.24
CA GLN A 768 47.74 -10.67 -15.27
C GLN A 768 48.62 -10.65 -13.99
N LYS A 769 49.21 -11.81 -13.64
CA LYS A 769 49.98 -12.10 -12.41
C LYS A 769 49.20 -12.11 -11.08
N TRP A 770 47.99 -11.57 -11.02
CA TRP A 770 47.11 -11.71 -9.86
C TRP A 770 46.55 -13.13 -9.72
N ARG A 771 46.32 -13.51 -8.47
CA ARG A 771 45.43 -14.62 -8.07
C ARG A 771 44.73 -14.30 -6.75
N PHE A 772 43.53 -14.83 -6.56
CA PHE A 772 42.73 -14.73 -5.33
C PHE A 772 41.55 -15.72 -5.39
N ARG A 773 40.80 -15.86 -4.29
CA ARG A 773 39.47 -16.50 -4.28
C ARG A 773 38.38 -15.46 -3.99
N ILE A 774 37.23 -15.60 -4.64
CA ILE A 774 36.01 -14.85 -4.34
C ILE A 774 35.19 -15.64 -3.31
N GLY A 775 34.73 -14.99 -2.25
CA GLY A 775 33.80 -15.54 -1.26
C GLY A 775 32.54 -14.67 -1.15
N PHE A 776 31.45 -15.25 -0.69
CA PHE A 776 30.19 -14.53 -0.46
C PHE A 776 29.62 -14.89 0.92
N ASN A 777 29.01 -13.94 1.61
CA ASN A 777 28.20 -14.21 2.80
C ASN A 777 27.02 -13.24 2.93
N TRP A 778 26.04 -13.60 3.77
CA TRP A 778 24.77 -12.88 3.92
C TRP A 778 24.92 -11.41 4.36
N ARG A 779 25.98 -11.06 5.10
CA ARG A 779 26.17 -9.73 5.71
C ARG A 779 27.04 -8.81 4.87
N GLU A 780 28.25 -9.25 4.53
CA GLU A 780 29.22 -8.44 3.77
C GLU A 780 28.99 -8.52 2.25
N GLY A 781 28.18 -9.49 1.78
CA GLY A 781 28.09 -9.82 0.37
C GLY A 781 29.45 -10.34 -0.14
N MET A 782 30.03 -9.64 -1.10
CA MET A 782 31.29 -9.98 -1.75
C MET A 782 32.52 -9.81 -0.83
N THR A 783 33.38 -10.82 -0.80
CA THR A 783 34.65 -10.84 -0.05
C THR A 783 35.77 -11.46 -0.92
N ILE A 784 37.03 -11.02 -0.76
CA ILE A 784 38.17 -11.51 -1.55
C ILE A 784 39.26 -12.09 -0.63
N HIS A 785 39.89 -13.21 -0.99
CA HIS A 785 40.78 -14.03 -0.14
C HIS A 785 42.06 -14.52 -0.84
N ASP A 786 43.14 -14.79 -0.09
CA ASP A 786 44.49 -15.19 -0.59
C ASP A 786 45.00 -14.35 -1.78
N VAL A 787 44.90 -13.03 -1.68
CA VAL A 787 45.30 -12.11 -2.74
C VAL A 787 46.83 -12.11 -2.88
N ARG A 788 47.30 -12.43 -4.08
CA ARG A 788 48.73 -12.47 -4.43
C ARG A 788 48.99 -11.90 -5.81
N TYR A 789 50.16 -11.30 -5.97
CA TYR A 789 50.69 -10.84 -7.25
C TYR A 789 52.01 -11.55 -7.53
N ASP A 790 52.11 -12.24 -8.67
CA ASP A 790 53.29 -13.02 -9.08
C ASP A 790 53.76 -14.00 -7.98
N GLY A 791 52.79 -14.70 -7.37
CA GLY A 791 52.99 -15.62 -6.25
C GLY A 791 53.25 -14.96 -4.88
N ARG A 792 53.71 -13.70 -4.84
CA ARG A 792 53.99 -12.95 -3.60
C ARG A 792 52.70 -12.53 -2.90
N LYS A 793 52.71 -12.63 -1.58
CA LYS A 793 51.56 -12.35 -0.72
C LYS A 793 51.27 -10.85 -0.64
N THR A 794 50.00 -10.45 -0.78
CA THR A 794 49.57 -9.06 -0.57
C THR A 794 48.51 -8.94 0.52
N PHE A 795 47.30 -9.48 0.34
CA PHE A 795 46.19 -9.36 1.29
C PHE A 795 45.53 -10.71 1.56
N TYR A 796 45.35 -11.06 2.82
CA TYR A 796 44.74 -12.32 3.24
C TYR A 796 43.23 -12.29 3.01
N ARG A 797 42.57 -11.17 3.36
CA ARG A 797 41.14 -10.92 3.21
C ARG A 797 40.85 -9.43 2.89
N LEU A 798 39.88 -9.17 2.02
CA LEU A 798 39.37 -7.84 1.72
C LEU A 798 37.83 -7.87 1.69
N SER A 799 37.16 -6.93 2.36
CA SER A 799 35.69 -6.80 2.33
C SER A 799 35.20 -5.39 2.67
N MET A 800 33.96 -5.09 2.27
CA MET A 800 33.13 -4.12 2.99
C MET A 800 32.70 -4.75 4.31
N SER A 801 32.96 -4.07 5.42
CA SER A 801 32.74 -4.58 6.78
C SER A 801 31.43 -4.09 7.37
N GLU A 802 31.14 -2.80 7.19
CA GLU A 802 29.91 -2.15 7.62
C GLU A 802 29.67 -0.87 6.81
N MET A 803 28.42 -0.41 6.72
CA MET A 803 28.07 0.95 6.32
C MET A 803 26.96 1.46 7.23
N THR A 804 27.00 2.75 7.60
CA THR A 804 25.85 3.42 8.23
C THR A 804 25.37 4.61 7.40
N VAL A 805 24.05 4.81 7.38
CA VAL A 805 23.38 5.91 6.66
C VAL A 805 22.63 6.83 7.65
N PRO A 806 23.34 7.71 8.40
CA PRO A 806 22.72 8.61 9.36
C PRO A 806 22.07 9.81 8.65
N TYR A 807 20.74 9.85 8.66
CA TYR A 807 19.98 11.09 8.53
C TYR A 807 20.12 11.82 9.86
N GLY A 808 21.02 12.80 9.89
CA GLY A 808 21.54 13.30 11.16
C GLY A 808 20.45 13.98 12.01
N GLY A 809 20.54 13.82 13.32
CA GLY A 809 19.75 14.58 14.26
C GLY A 809 20.60 15.24 15.33
N LYS A 810 20.03 16.24 15.99
CA LYS A 810 20.46 16.62 17.34
C LYS A 810 19.25 16.87 18.24
N THR A 811 18.96 15.91 19.11
CA THR A 811 18.17 16.13 20.32
C THR A 811 19.07 16.77 21.38
N ILE A 812 18.67 17.92 21.92
CA ILE A 812 19.16 18.46 23.19
C ILE A 812 17.96 19.08 23.94
N PRO A 813 17.80 18.84 25.25
CA PRO A 813 16.77 19.50 26.06
C PRO A 813 17.07 21.00 26.26
N GLN A 814 16.04 21.81 26.52
CA GLN A 814 16.07 23.27 26.67
C GLN A 814 17.39 23.89 27.20
N ASP A 815 18.05 24.66 26.34
CA ASP A 815 18.76 25.89 26.69
C ASP A 815 18.66 26.87 25.49
N TRP A 816 18.26 28.12 25.75
CA TRP A 816 18.03 29.15 24.73
C TRP A 816 19.19 30.17 24.63
N SER A 817 20.30 29.97 25.35
CA SER A 817 21.27 31.04 25.64
C SER A 817 22.41 31.26 24.63
N THR A 818 22.67 30.37 23.65
CA THR A 818 23.87 30.45 22.79
C THR A 818 23.63 30.44 21.27
N PHE A 819 23.60 31.63 20.67
CA PHE A 819 23.65 31.80 19.21
C PHE A 819 25.02 31.40 18.63
N THR A 820 25.16 30.17 18.13
CA THR A 820 26.23 29.82 17.16
C THR A 820 25.68 29.03 15.98
N ASN A 821 25.88 29.54 14.77
CA ASN A 821 25.38 28.93 13.53
C ASN A 821 26.15 27.63 13.20
N ARG A 822 25.54 26.46 13.46
CA ARG A 822 26.00 25.15 12.95
C ARG A 822 24.83 24.39 12.32
N ARG A 823 24.59 24.63 11.02
CA ARG A 823 23.53 23.99 10.21
C ARG A 823 23.84 22.49 10.01
N ARG A 824 23.07 21.56 10.58
CA ARG A 824 23.13 20.11 10.24
C ARG A 824 21.78 19.40 10.44
N THR A 825 21.28 18.80 9.34
CA THR A 825 20.42 17.59 9.27
C THR A 825 19.08 17.60 10.03
N ASP A 826 18.13 16.69 9.72
CA ASP A 826 16.73 16.78 10.19
C ASP A 826 16.54 16.27 11.64
N PRO A 827 16.43 17.17 12.65
CA PRO A 827 16.36 16.77 14.05
C PRO A 827 14.95 16.34 14.46
N ARG A 828 13.96 16.47 13.57
CA ARG A 828 12.55 16.36 13.92
C ARG A 828 12.19 14.91 14.27
N TYR A 829 11.15 14.76 15.09
CA TYR A 829 10.59 13.45 15.41
C TYR A 829 9.71 12.98 14.23
N PRO A 830 9.74 11.72 13.78
CA PRO A 830 10.63 10.62 14.15
C PRO A 830 11.95 10.58 13.34
N ASN A 831 12.16 11.49 12.37
CA ASN A 831 13.24 11.44 11.37
C ASN A 831 14.66 11.27 11.94
N HIS A 832 14.98 11.88 13.09
CA HIS A 832 16.26 11.70 13.78
C HIS A 832 16.62 10.23 14.16
N ARG A 833 15.69 9.27 14.04
CA ARG A 833 15.93 7.83 14.24
C ARG A 833 16.38 7.11 12.97
N ARG A 834 16.34 7.75 11.80
CA ARG A 834 16.75 7.16 10.52
C ARG A 834 18.28 7.05 10.48
N GLN A 835 18.80 5.98 11.07
CA GLN A 835 20.19 5.54 10.95
C GLN A 835 20.19 4.01 10.78
N ALA A 836 20.20 3.58 9.52
CA ALA A 836 20.43 2.19 9.18
C ALA A 836 21.93 1.83 9.26
N PHE A 837 22.20 0.55 9.48
CA PHE A 837 23.50 -0.08 9.25
C PHE A 837 23.30 -1.13 8.16
N ASP A 838 23.45 -0.77 6.90
CA ASP A 838 22.84 -1.55 5.80
C ASP A 838 23.40 -2.98 5.69
N LEU A 839 24.65 -3.22 6.11
CA LEU A 839 25.20 -4.57 6.20
C LEU A 839 24.75 -5.26 7.49
N GLY A 840 24.81 -4.59 8.65
CA GLY A 840 24.44 -5.19 9.93
C GLY A 840 22.93 -5.42 10.18
N ASP A 841 22.07 -4.57 9.62
CA ASP A 841 20.62 -4.55 9.83
C ASP A 841 19.86 -5.30 8.72
N ALA A 842 20.34 -5.26 7.46
CA ALA A 842 19.69 -5.89 6.29
C ALA A 842 20.56 -6.95 5.60
N GLY A 843 21.88 -6.73 5.51
CA GLY A 843 22.86 -7.68 4.96
C GLY A 843 23.05 -7.54 3.45
N ALA A 844 24.23 -7.08 3.03
CA ALA A 844 24.60 -6.88 1.62
C ALA A 844 24.59 -8.18 0.81
N GLY A 845 24.63 -9.35 1.44
CA GLY A 845 24.43 -10.62 0.75
C GLY A 845 22.97 -10.95 0.50
N LEU A 846 22.07 -10.64 1.46
CA LEU A 846 20.63 -10.86 1.34
C LEU A 846 19.96 -9.84 0.39
N THR A 847 20.53 -8.65 0.25
CA THR A 847 20.05 -7.56 -0.61
C THR A 847 20.74 -7.50 -1.99
N ALA A 848 21.60 -8.47 -2.32
CA ALA A 848 22.32 -8.50 -3.59
C ALA A 848 21.40 -8.72 -4.80
N ASN A 849 21.63 -7.93 -5.85
CA ASN A 849 20.89 -7.99 -7.09
C ASN A 849 21.30 -9.19 -7.96
N ASN A 850 20.35 -9.69 -8.76
CA ASN A 850 20.58 -10.72 -9.79
C ASN A 850 21.01 -10.04 -11.10
N LEU A 851 22.32 -9.79 -11.24
CA LEU A 851 22.91 -8.95 -12.29
C LEU A 851 22.68 -9.51 -13.71
N LYS A 852 22.42 -8.63 -14.67
CA LYS A 852 22.04 -8.95 -16.05
C LYS A 852 23.13 -8.63 -17.07
N LEU A 853 23.28 -9.54 -18.03
CA LEU A 853 24.27 -9.44 -19.11
C LEU A 853 23.91 -8.29 -20.05
N GLY A 854 24.83 -7.32 -20.20
CA GLY A 854 24.63 -6.16 -21.08
C GLY A 854 23.86 -5.00 -20.44
N CYS A 855 23.35 -5.14 -19.21
CA CYS A 855 22.78 -4.05 -18.43
C CYS A 855 23.76 -3.62 -17.32
N ASP A 856 23.94 -4.46 -16.29
CA ASP A 856 24.71 -4.10 -15.08
C ASP A 856 26.22 -4.32 -15.25
N CYS A 857 26.60 -5.23 -16.16
CA CYS A 857 27.97 -5.54 -16.51
C CYS A 857 28.09 -5.73 -18.04
N LEU A 858 29.04 -5.04 -18.67
CA LEU A 858 29.20 -4.95 -20.13
C LEU A 858 30.54 -5.53 -20.60
N GLY A 859 30.50 -6.40 -21.61
CA GLY A 859 31.68 -7.08 -22.17
C GLY A 859 31.63 -8.60 -21.97
N HIS A 860 32.78 -9.25 -21.77
CA HIS A 860 32.85 -10.69 -21.55
C HIS A 860 32.75 -11.04 -20.06
N ILE A 861 31.52 -11.27 -19.59
CA ILE A 861 31.20 -11.44 -18.17
C ILE A 861 31.20 -12.92 -17.75
N SER A 862 31.77 -13.22 -16.58
CA SER A 862 31.51 -14.41 -15.78
C SER A 862 30.70 -14.02 -14.55
N TYR A 863 29.67 -14.79 -14.21
CA TYR A 863 28.85 -14.56 -13.02
C TYR A 863 29.13 -15.61 -11.93
N PHE A 864 28.88 -15.24 -10.67
CA PHE A 864 28.92 -16.13 -9.52
C PHE A 864 27.60 -16.03 -8.76
N ASP A 865 27.09 -17.19 -8.37
CA ASP A 865 25.90 -17.34 -7.54
C ASP A 865 26.30 -17.50 -6.07
N ALA A 866 25.39 -17.15 -5.17
CA ALA A 866 25.50 -17.49 -3.75
C ALA A 866 24.43 -18.50 -3.34
N LEU A 867 24.72 -19.25 -2.27
CA LEU A 867 23.72 -20.01 -1.54
C LEU A 867 23.49 -19.31 -0.20
N LEU A 868 22.25 -18.87 0.03
CA LEU A 868 21.83 -18.07 1.19
C LEU A 868 20.71 -18.78 1.93
N THR A 869 20.44 -18.38 3.17
CA THR A 869 19.42 -19.02 4.02
C THR A 869 18.16 -18.16 4.06
N ALA A 870 17.01 -18.77 3.77
CA ALA A 870 15.70 -18.13 3.92
C ALA A 870 15.25 -18.11 5.40
N SER A 871 14.20 -17.36 5.72
CA SER A 871 13.67 -17.21 7.08
C SER A 871 13.13 -18.52 7.69
N ASP A 872 12.82 -19.53 6.87
CA ASP A 872 12.43 -20.88 7.30
C ASP A 872 13.63 -21.84 7.49
N GLY A 873 14.85 -21.33 7.36
CA GLY A 873 16.10 -22.10 7.49
C GLY A 873 16.51 -22.87 6.24
N LYS A 874 15.74 -22.84 5.13
CA LYS A 874 16.12 -23.54 3.90
C LYS A 874 17.16 -22.75 3.09
N PRO A 875 18.09 -23.43 2.40
CA PRO A 875 18.98 -22.77 1.44
C PRO A 875 18.22 -22.37 0.17
N TYR A 876 18.48 -21.17 -0.33
CA TYR A 876 18.07 -20.71 -1.67
C TYR A 876 19.28 -20.21 -2.45
N GLN A 877 19.23 -20.35 -3.77
CA GLN A 877 20.26 -19.84 -4.67
C GLN A 877 19.93 -18.39 -5.04
N ALA A 878 20.88 -17.48 -4.80
CA ALA A 878 20.85 -16.11 -5.27
C ALA A 878 21.75 -16.03 -6.52
N PRO A 879 21.18 -16.08 -7.74
CA PRO A 879 21.97 -16.14 -8.96
C PRO A 879 22.54 -14.79 -9.37
N ASN A 880 23.70 -14.80 -10.03
CA ASN A 880 24.39 -13.65 -10.61
C ASN A 880 24.73 -12.51 -9.61
N VAL A 881 24.91 -12.80 -8.32
CA VAL A 881 25.16 -11.77 -7.28
C VAL A 881 26.52 -11.07 -7.42
N ILE A 882 27.51 -11.72 -8.03
CA ILE A 882 28.77 -11.10 -8.44
C ILE A 882 28.95 -11.25 -9.95
N CYS A 883 29.41 -10.20 -10.62
CA CYS A 883 29.94 -10.27 -11.96
C CYS A 883 31.47 -10.01 -11.96
N LEU A 884 32.17 -10.73 -12.83
CA LEU A 884 33.60 -10.64 -13.08
C LEU A 884 33.83 -10.39 -14.56
N HIS A 885 34.59 -9.36 -14.88
CA HIS A 885 35.07 -9.13 -16.24
C HIS A 885 36.41 -8.39 -16.21
N GLU A 886 37.02 -8.22 -17.37
CA GLU A 886 38.08 -7.24 -17.54
C GLU A 886 37.61 -6.12 -18.46
N GLN A 887 38.17 -4.93 -18.30
CA GLN A 887 37.88 -3.77 -19.13
C GLN A 887 39.17 -3.02 -19.50
N ASP A 888 39.07 -2.18 -20.53
CA ASP A 888 40.09 -1.19 -20.84
C ASP A 888 40.07 -0.07 -19.79
N ALA A 889 41.26 0.38 -19.36
CA ALA A 889 41.43 1.42 -18.35
C ALA A 889 42.37 2.55 -18.84
N ASP A 890 42.26 2.85 -20.13
CA ASP A 890 43.06 3.80 -20.91
C ASP A 890 44.59 3.60 -20.90
N ILE A 891 45.40 4.61 -20.61
CA ILE A 891 46.87 4.52 -20.71
C ILE A 891 47.46 4.02 -19.39
N GLY A 892 48.12 2.85 -19.42
CA GLY A 892 48.84 2.30 -18.27
C GLY A 892 50.22 2.92 -18.07
N TRP A 893 50.95 3.17 -19.16
CA TRP A 893 52.13 4.05 -19.17
C TRP A 893 52.45 4.53 -20.59
N LYS A 894 53.06 5.72 -20.70
CA LYS A 894 53.55 6.29 -21.96
C LYS A 894 54.85 7.05 -21.75
N HIS A 895 55.75 6.98 -22.72
CA HIS A 895 56.86 7.93 -22.87
C HIS A 895 57.07 8.29 -24.35
N THR A 896 57.65 9.46 -24.61
CA THR A 896 58.05 9.90 -25.96
C THR A 896 59.36 10.66 -25.84
N ASN A 897 60.44 10.13 -26.43
CA ASN A 897 61.76 10.72 -26.33
C ASN A 897 61.97 11.72 -27.48
N ALA A 898 61.69 12.99 -27.20
CA ALA A 898 61.79 14.12 -28.13
C ALA A 898 63.18 14.35 -28.79
N ARG A 899 64.22 13.59 -28.43
CA ARG A 899 65.52 13.58 -29.12
C ARG A 899 65.59 12.61 -30.30
N THR A 900 64.61 11.71 -30.39
CA THR A 900 64.56 10.55 -31.30
C THR A 900 63.19 10.34 -31.93
N ASP A 901 62.19 11.09 -31.48
CA ASP A 901 60.75 11.00 -31.78
C ASP A 901 60.07 9.62 -31.56
N VAL A 902 60.79 8.67 -30.96
CA VAL A 902 60.23 7.36 -30.58
C VAL A 902 59.28 7.52 -29.39
N ALA A 903 58.03 7.11 -29.60
CA ALA A 903 57.03 6.89 -28.56
C ALA A 903 56.92 5.40 -28.20
N ALA A 904 56.68 5.13 -26.92
CA ALA A 904 56.29 3.83 -26.39
C ALA A 904 55.07 4.00 -25.49
N VAL A 905 54.03 3.18 -25.67
CA VAL A 905 52.78 3.25 -24.90
C VAL A 905 52.18 1.88 -24.67
N THR A 906 51.67 1.65 -23.46
CA THR A 906 50.92 0.44 -23.08
C THR A 906 49.57 0.85 -22.51
N ARG A 907 48.48 0.27 -23.00
CA ARG A 907 47.14 0.45 -22.42
C ARG A 907 47.01 -0.32 -21.12
N ALA A 908 46.32 0.27 -20.15
CA ALA A 908 45.95 -0.41 -18.92
C ALA A 908 44.68 -1.24 -19.15
N ARG A 909 44.60 -2.34 -18.42
CA ARG A 909 43.38 -3.12 -18.23
C ARG A 909 43.16 -3.30 -16.72
N THR A 910 41.90 -3.30 -16.32
CA THR A 910 41.48 -3.69 -14.96
C THR A 910 40.66 -4.96 -15.01
N LEU A 911 40.82 -5.82 -14.01
CA LEU A 911 39.86 -6.88 -13.70
C LEU A 911 38.89 -6.34 -12.66
N VAL A 912 37.61 -6.37 -13.01
CA VAL A 912 36.49 -5.84 -12.25
C VAL A 912 35.76 -7.00 -11.59
N VAL A 913 35.57 -6.92 -10.27
CA VAL A 913 34.73 -7.85 -9.50
C VAL A 913 33.65 -7.02 -8.80
N GLN A 914 32.42 -7.05 -9.31
CA GLN A 914 31.35 -6.14 -8.92
C GLN A 914 30.15 -6.90 -8.33
N SER A 915 29.58 -6.35 -7.25
CA SER A 915 28.30 -6.73 -6.64
C SER A 915 27.43 -5.46 -6.56
N ILE A 916 26.12 -5.56 -6.80
CA ILE A 916 25.17 -4.45 -6.55
C ILE A 916 24.16 -4.91 -5.52
N ILE A 917 23.79 -4.03 -4.59
CA ILE A 917 22.78 -4.28 -3.55
C ILE A 917 21.68 -3.22 -3.57
N THR A 918 20.44 -3.61 -3.24
CA THR A 918 19.29 -2.72 -3.08
C THR A 918 18.83 -2.73 -1.63
N VAL A 919 18.94 -1.60 -0.92
CA VAL A 919 18.58 -1.49 0.50
C VAL A 919 17.50 -0.42 0.67
N GLY A 920 16.25 -0.87 0.74
CA GLY A 920 15.07 -0.02 0.83
C GLY A 920 14.87 0.82 -0.43
N ASN A 921 15.41 2.04 -0.42
CA ASN A 921 15.33 3.00 -1.51
C ASN A 921 16.68 3.22 -2.24
N TYR A 922 17.81 2.75 -1.71
CA TYR A 922 19.15 2.99 -2.27
C TYR A 922 19.74 1.77 -2.97
N GLU A 923 20.44 2.02 -4.08
CA GLU A 923 21.31 1.07 -4.76
C GLU A 923 22.79 1.41 -4.48
N TYR A 924 23.58 0.39 -4.13
CA TYR A 924 25.04 0.52 -4.00
C TYR A 924 25.74 -0.53 -4.87
N ALA A 925 26.54 -0.08 -5.84
CA ALA A 925 27.46 -0.94 -6.57
C ALA A 925 28.85 -0.88 -5.92
N PHE A 926 29.31 -2.04 -5.45
CA PHE A 926 30.61 -2.26 -4.82
C PHE A 926 31.51 -3.04 -5.79
N SER A 927 32.68 -2.49 -6.13
CA SER A 927 33.56 -3.05 -7.15
C SER A 927 35.03 -3.08 -6.74
N TRP A 928 35.65 -4.26 -6.82
CA TRP A 928 37.10 -4.42 -6.70
C TRP A 928 37.75 -4.37 -8.09
N HIS A 929 38.63 -3.40 -8.31
CA HIS A 929 39.43 -3.22 -9.53
C HIS A 929 40.88 -3.64 -9.29
N PHE A 930 41.31 -4.75 -9.89
CA PHE A 930 42.72 -5.18 -9.89
C PHE A 930 43.42 -4.63 -11.14
N TRP A 931 44.58 -4.00 -10.96
CA TRP A 931 45.33 -3.35 -12.04
C TRP A 931 46.60 -4.14 -12.38
N GLN A 932 47.00 -4.12 -13.66
CA GLN A 932 48.24 -4.76 -14.13
C GLN A 932 49.51 -4.19 -13.44
N ASN A 933 49.47 -2.96 -12.92
CA ASN A 933 50.57 -2.33 -12.18
C ASN A 933 50.68 -2.75 -10.70
N GLY A 934 49.87 -3.72 -10.25
CA GLY A 934 49.85 -4.19 -8.86
C GLY A 934 48.98 -3.37 -7.91
N THR A 935 48.27 -2.35 -8.38
CA THR A 935 47.26 -1.63 -7.58
C THR A 935 45.98 -2.47 -7.44
N ILE A 936 45.34 -2.39 -6.28
CA ILE A 936 43.94 -2.77 -6.08
C ILE A 936 43.16 -1.49 -5.75
N GLU A 937 41.98 -1.31 -6.32
CA GLU A 937 41.05 -0.24 -5.97
C GLU A 937 39.70 -0.83 -5.57
N PHE A 938 39.03 -0.17 -4.62
CA PHE A 938 37.63 -0.43 -4.30
C PHE A 938 36.82 0.81 -4.66
N GLU A 939 35.91 0.65 -5.61
CA GLU A 939 34.96 1.68 -6.03
C GLU A 939 33.59 1.40 -5.40
N THR A 940 32.99 2.45 -4.86
CA THR A 940 31.58 2.48 -4.46
C THR A 940 30.84 3.49 -5.32
N ARG A 941 29.74 3.06 -5.95
CA ARG A 941 28.76 3.93 -6.61
C ARG A 941 27.45 3.87 -5.84
N ALA A 942 26.95 5.01 -5.36
CA ALA A 942 25.62 5.13 -4.78
C ALA A 942 24.64 5.69 -5.83
N THR A 943 23.46 5.10 -5.98
CA THR A 943 22.39 5.48 -6.92
C THR A 943 21.03 5.00 -6.36
N GLY A 944 19.95 5.00 -7.14
CA GLY A 944 18.61 4.66 -6.65
C GLY A 944 17.78 5.88 -6.29
N ILE A 945 16.84 5.77 -5.35
CA ILE A 945 15.87 6.81 -5.01
C ILE A 945 16.22 7.44 -3.65
N LEU A 946 16.01 8.75 -3.49
CA LEU A 946 16.20 9.43 -2.21
C LEU A 946 15.19 8.96 -1.15
N ALA A 947 15.61 8.81 0.12
CA ALA A 947 14.65 8.64 1.21
C ALA A 947 13.99 9.98 1.55
N THR A 948 12.69 10.09 1.33
CA THR A 948 11.94 11.36 1.39
C THR A 948 11.16 11.57 2.70
N SER A 949 10.60 12.77 2.84
CA SER A 949 9.57 13.16 3.80
C SER A 949 8.60 14.12 3.11
N LEU A 950 7.36 14.18 3.59
CA LEU A 950 6.39 15.19 3.15
C LEU A 950 6.81 16.58 3.64
N ILE A 951 6.60 17.60 2.81
CA ILE A 951 6.72 19.02 3.18
C ILE A 951 5.54 19.84 2.64
N ASP A 952 5.02 20.77 3.45
CA ASP A 952 3.83 21.57 3.10
C ASP A 952 4.07 22.55 1.94
N GLU A 953 2.99 23.05 1.34
CA GLU A 953 3.06 23.91 0.16
C GLU A 953 3.87 25.19 0.39
N GLY A 954 4.76 25.53 -0.55
CA GLY A 954 5.63 26.72 -0.49
C GLY A 954 6.71 26.71 0.60
N LYS A 955 6.74 25.70 1.49
CA LYS A 955 7.72 25.59 2.56
C LYS A 955 9.11 25.18 2.05
N THR A 956 10.12 25.44 2.88
CA THR A 956 11.53 25.12 2.61
C THR A 956 12.20 24.67 3.91
N SER A 957 13.18 23.77 3.84
CA SER A 957 13.84 23.21 5.03
C SER A 957 15.23 23.81 5.29
N HIS A 958 15.68 23.77 6.55
CA HIS A 958 17.09 23.98 6.93
C HIS A 958 17.93 22.70 6.87
N TRP A 959 17.27 21.55 6.69
CA TRP A 959 17.77 20.23 7.06
C TRP A 959 17.85 19.24 5.88
N GLY A 960 17.43 19.70 4.70
CA GLY A 960 17.24 18.94 3.47
C GLY A 960 16.84 19.89 2.35
N ASN A 961 16.70 19.36 1.14
CA ASN A 961 16.25 20.11 -0.02
C ASN A 961 14.85 19.68 -0.46
N VAL A 962 14.07 20.61 -1.01
CA VAL A 962 12.79 20.30 -1.66
C VAL A 962 13.10 19.91 -3.09
N VAL A 963 12.84 18.65 -3.44
CA VAL A 963 13.21 18.05 -4.74
C VAL A 963 12.03 17.95 -5.71
N SER A 964 10.81 18.04 -5.20
CA SER A 964 9.55 18.20 -5.93
C SER A 964 8.56 18.93 -5.01
N PRO A 965 7.51 19.60 -5.53
CA PRO A 965 6.32 19.93 -4.74
C PRO A 965 5.90 18.76 -3.85
N GLY A 966 5.77 19.03 -2.54
CA GLY A 966 5.46 18.03 -1.52
C GLY A 966 6.63 17.16 -1.02
N VAL A 967 7.79 17.17 -1.67
CA VAL A 967 8.87 16.18 -1.43
C VAL A 967 10.14 16.84 -0.88
N LEU A 968 10.43 16.58 0.40
CA LEU A 968 11.69 16.93 1.07
C LEU A 968 12.62 15.72 1.13
N ALA A 969 13.83 15.86 0.58
CA ALA A 969 14.92 14.91 0.79
C ALA A 969 15.86 15.45 1.89
N ALA A 970 16.00 14.74 2.99
CA ALA A 970 16.78 15.19 4.16
C ALA A 970 18.29 14.95 3.97
N ASN A 971 19.13 15.85 4.51
CA ASN A 971 20.58 15.73 4.45
C ASN A 971 21.07 14.55 5.32
N HIS A 972 22.01 13.77 4.79
CA HIS A 972 22.51 12.55 5.42
C HIS A 972 23.98 12.29 5.05
N GLN A 973 24.54 11.18 5.53
CA GLN A 973 25.84 10.68 5.09
C GLN A 973 25.70 9.20 4.69
N HIS A 974 26.59 8.73 3.83
CA HIS A 974 26.85 7.30 3.62
C HIS A 974 28.28 7.05 4.09
N LEU A 975 28.46 6.33 5.20
CA LEU A 975 29.75 6.14 5.87
C LEU A 975 30.11 4.65 5.89
N PHE A 976 31.15 4.30 5.16
CA PHE A 976 31.58 2.94 4.86
C PHE A 976 32.82 2.57 5.68
N SER A 977 33.03 1.28 5.96
CA SER A 977 34.27 0.75 6.51
C SER A 977 34.77 -0.46 5.71
N LEU A 978 35.94 -0.34 5.09
CA LEU A 978 36.63 -1.47 4.44
C LEU A 978 37.55 -2.18 5.44
N ARG A 979 37.37 -3.50 5.61
CA ARG A 979 38.30 -4.34 6.39
C ARG A 979 39.39 -4.84 5.46
N ILE A 980 40.62 -4.37 5.70
CA ILE A 980 41.84 -4.70 4.96
C ILE A 980 42.70 -5.59 5.86
N ASP A 981 42.80 -6.86 5.49
CA ASP A 981 43.54 -7.89 6.21
C ASP A 981 44.83 -8.21 5.41
N PRO A 982 45.96 -7.55 5.70
CA PRO A 982 47.20 -7.67 4.93
C PRO A 982 48.00 -8.94 5.24
N MET A 983 48.81 -9.36 4.26
CA MET A 983 49.87 -10.35 4.47
C MET A 983 51.10 -10.02 3.60
N ILE A 984 51.52 -8.75 3.58
CA ILE A 984 52.57 -8.21 2.69
C ILE A 984 53.86 -9.03 2.82
N ASP A 985 54.17 -9.88 1.82
CA ASP A 985 55.25 -10.89 1.85
C ASP A 985 55.29 -11.83 3.09
N GLY A 986 54.24 -11.83 3.92
CA GLY A 986 54.19 -12.49 5.24
C GLY A 986 53.17 -11.81 6.16
N LEU A 987 52.75 -12.49 7.24
CA LEU A 987 51.76 -11.96 8.20
C LEU A 987 52.33 -10.86 9.11
N GLU A 988 53.63 -10.93 9.41
CA GLU A 988 54.32 -9.93 10.25
C GLU A 988 54.40 -8.58 9.53
N ASN A 989 53.45 -7.69 9.81
CA ASN A 989 53.28 -6.40 9.13
C ASN A 989 53.26 -5.25 10.15
N THR A 990 53.38 -4.02 9.66
CA THR A 990 53.32 -2.79 10.47
C THR A 990 52.55 -1.73 9.71
N LEU A 991 51.64 -1.01 10.38
CA LEU A 991 51.07 0.22 9.84
C LEU A 991 52.03 1.39 10.12
N VAL A 992 52.30 2.20 9.09
CA VAL A 992 53.15 3.39 9.17
C VAL A 992 52.37 4.59 8.65
N GLN A 993 52.25 5.62 9.47
CA GLN A 993 51.78 6.94 9.04
C GLN A 993 52.98 7.75 8.53
N GLU A 994 52.86 8.36 7.35
CA GLU A 994 53.91 9.19 6.75
C GLU A 994 53.35 10.57 6.42
N ASP A 995 53.89 11.61 7.09
CA ASP A 995 53.53 13.02 6.90
C ASP A 995 54.63 13.73 6.09
N SER A 996 54.25 14.55 5.11
CA SER A 996 55.17 15.40 4.34
C SER A 996 55.28 16.78 4.99
N ILE A 997 56.48 17.14 5.46
CA ILE A 997 56.69 18.37 6.24
C ILE A 997 57.69 19.28 5.53
N GLY A 998 57.22 20.43 5.06
CA GLY A 998 58.06 21.50 4.51
C GLY A 998 58.99 22.08 5.59
N LEU A 999 60.23 22.39 5.21
CA LEU A 999 61.23 22.93 6.13
C LEU A 999 61.24 24.47 6.07
N PRO A 1000 61.51 25.16 7.20
CA PRO A 1000 61.82 26.58 7.17
C PRO A 1000 63.12 26.85 6.39
N MET A 1001 63.29 28.08 5.94
CA MET A 1001 64.54 28.52 5.31
C MET A 1001 65.68 28.51 6.32
N SER A 1002 66.83 27.93 5.95
CA SER A 1002 68.00 27.73 6.83
C SER A 1002 69.27 27.54 5.99
N GLU A 1003 70.42 27.32 6.62
CA GLU A 1003 71.66 26.95 5.89
C GLU A 1003 71.53 25.60 5.15
N GLU A 1004 70.76 24.64 5.68
CA GLU A 1004 70.40 23.39 4.99
C GLU A 1004 69.34 23.59 3.87
N ASN A 1005 68.59 24.68 3.91
CA ASN A 1005 67.46 24.96 3.02
C ASN A 1005 67.44 26.45 2.60
N PRO A 1006 68.48 26.96 1.91
CA PRO A 1006 68.68 28.40 1.70
C PRO A 1006 67.66 29.04 0.74
N TYR A 1007 66.89 28.23 0.02
CA TYR A 1007 65.84 28.68 -0.91
C TYR A 1007 64.42 28.28 -0.46
N GLY A 1008 64.26 27.74 0.76
CA GLY A 1008 62.95 27.42 1.34
C GLY A 1008 62.18 26.27 0.67
N ASN A 1009 62.77 25.56 -0.30
CA ASN A 1009 62.08 24.61 -1.17
C ASN A 1009 62.10 23.15 -0.69
N ALA A 1010 62.83 22.83 0.39
CA ALA A 1010 62.98 21.46 0.87
C ALA A 1010 61.83 21.02 1.80
N TRP A 1011 61.51 19.72 1.75
CA TRP A 1011 60.65 19.03 2.71
C TRP A 1011 61.31 17.72 3.17
N LYS A 1012 60.90 17.20 4.33
CA LYS A 1012 61.32 15.88 4.86
C LYS A 1012 60.06 15.04 5.14
N LEU A 1013 60.19 13.71 5.06
CA LEU A 1013 59.13 12.76 5.41
C LEU A 1013 59.24 12.39 6.88
N HIS A 1014 58.17 12.57 7.65
CA HIS A 1014 58.08 12.12 9.04
C HIS A 1014 57.29 10.81 9.11
N LYS A 1015 57.98 9.70 9.41
CA LYS A 1015 57.41 8.35 9.51
C LYS A 1015 57.13 8.01 10.97
N ASN A 1016 55.87 7.75 11.31
CA ASN A 1016 55.44 7.22 12.61
C ASN A 1016 55.03 5.74 12.45
N PHE A 1017 55.70 4.84 13.16
CA PHE A 1017 55.42 3.40 13.15
C PHE A 1017 54.40 3.11 14.27
N ILE A 1018 53.31 2.42 13.94
CA ILE A 1018 52.20 2.25 14.87
C ILE A 1018 52.42 0.99 15.70
N GLU A 1019 52.85 1.18 16.96
CA GLU A 1019 53.19 0.11 17.91
C GLU A 1019 51.94 -0.65 18.44
N LYS A 1020 50.83 0.06 18.58
CA LYS A 1020 49.63 -0.36 19.32
C LYS A 1020 48.35 -0.17 18.52
N SER A 1021 47.34 -1.00 18.80
CA SER A 1021 46.00 -0.85 18.22
C SER A 1021 45.39 0.51 18.59
N CYS A 1022 44.94 1.28 17.60
CA CYS A 1022 44.48 2.66 17.77
C CYS A 1022 43.65 3.16 16.57
N SER A 1023 43.14 4.39 16.69
CA SER A 1023 42.60 5.19 15.58
C SER A 1023 43.60 6.26 15.10
N LEU A 1024 43.48 6.64 13.82
CA LEU A 1024 44.32 7.62 13.13
C LEU A 1024 43.50 8.38 12.08
N ASP A 1025 43.73 9.69 11.96
CA ASP A 1025 43.00 10.54 11.01
C ASP A 1025 43.86 11.05 9.86
N ALA A 1026 43.22 11.23 8.69
CA ALA A 1026 43.83 11.80 7.51
C ALA A 1026 44.08 13.31 7.69
N ASP A 1027 45.24 13.77 7.23
CA ASP A 1027 45.66 15.17 7.29
C ASP A 1027 46.06 15.64 5.89
N PRO A 1028 45.15 16.33 5.15
CA PRO A 1028 45.44 16.80 3.81
C PRO A 1028 46.46 17.95 3.78
N GLN A 1029 46.66 18.68 4.88
CA GLN A 1029 47.65 19.77 4.95
C GLN A 1029 49.08 19.22 5.01
N LYS A 1030 49.27 18.03 5.59
CA LYS A 1030 50.55 17.29 5.61
C LYS A 1030 50.69 16.27 4.48
N ALA A 1031 49.71 16.21 3.56
CA ALA A 1031 49.57 15.12 2.59
C ALA A 1031 49.78 13.72 3.23
N ARG A 1032 49.19 13.52 4.41
CA ARG A 1032 49.36 12.32 5.24
C ARG A 1032 48.89 11.07 4.50
N VAL A 1033 49.71 10.03 4.56
CA VAL A 1033 49.42 8.74 3.93
C VAL A 1033 49.73 7.59 4.89
N PHE A 1034 48.98 6.50 4.74
CA PHE A 1034 49.15 5.29 5.54
C PHE A 1034 49.74 4.19 4.67
N LYS A 1035 50.71 3.45 5.19
CA LYS A 1035 51.40 2.35 4.50
C LYS A 1035 51.40 1.12 5.39
N ILE A 1036 50.94 0.00 4.85
CA ILE A 1036 51.14 -1.32 5.46
C ILE A 1036 52.46 -1.86 4.91
N VAL A 1037 53.42 -2.17 5.77
CA VAL A 1037 54.77 -2.59 5.38
C VAL A 1037 55.22 -3.87 6.07
N ASN A 1038 56.16 -4.60 5.47
CA ASN A 1038 56.87 -5.69 6.12
C ASN A 1038 58.32 -5.26 6.42
N GLU A 1039 58.58 -4.88 7.67
CA GLU A 1039 59.89 -4.33 8.09
C GLU A 1039 61.05 -5.33 7.93
N LYS A 1040 60.78 -6.63 7.89
CA LYS A 1040 61.79 -7.69 7.70
C LYS A 1040 62.13 -7.94 6.22
N LYS A 1041 61.45 -7.25 5.30
CA LYS A 1041 61.59 -7.41 3.84
C LYS A 1041 61.89 -6.05 3.21
N LEU A 1042 63.16 -5.78 2.94
CA LEU A 1042 63.58 -4.52 2.32
C LEU A 1042 63.61 -4.62 0.80
N ASN A 1043 63.18 -3.57 0.12
CA ASN A 1043 63.34 -3.40 -1.31
C ASN A 1043 64.83 -3.39 -1.70
N PRO A 1044 65.27 -4.13 -2.74
CA PRO A 1044 66.68 -4.21 -3.09
C PRO A 1044 67.25 -2.89 -3.62
N ILE A 1045 66.43 -1.97 -4.13
CA ILE A 1045 66.83 -0.67 -4.67
C ILE A 1045 66.75 0.40 -3.58
N SER A 1046 65.54 0.74 -3.11
CA SER A 1046 65.31 1.89 -2.21
C SER A 1046 65.68 1.64 -0.75
N LYS A 1047 65.88 0.37 -0.36
CA LYS A 1047 66.10 -0.10 1.02
C LYS A 1047 64.98 0.21 2.02
N ASN A 1048 63.86 0.79 1.58
CA ASN A 1048 62.62 0.85 2.36
C ASN A 1048 62.06 -0.57 2.58
N PRO A 1049 61.33 -0.82 3.68
CA PRO A 1049 60.40 -1.94 3.79
C PRO A 1049 59.45 -2.03 2.59
N VAL A 1050 59.22 -3.23 2.06
CA VAL A 1050 58.20 -3.49 1.04
C VAL A 1050 56.81 -3.23 1.63
N GLY A 1051 55.90 -2.60 0.87
CA GLY A 1051 54.60 -2.22 1.40
C GLY A 1051 53.53 -1.89 0.37
N TYR A 1052 52.32 -1.64 0.87
CA TYR A 1052 51.20 -1.06 0.12
C TYR A 1052 50.72 0.19 0.83
N LYS A 1053 50.49 1.25 0.04
CA LYS A 1053 50.02 2.57 0.46
C LYS A 1053 48.50 2.64 0.29
N ILE A 1054 47.80 3.02 1.34
CA ILE A 1054 46.36 3.31 1.34
C ILE A 1054 46.16 4.74 0.82
N ILE A 1055 45.28 4.89 -0.17
CA ILE A 1055 44.78 6.16 -0.69
C ILE A 1055 43.26 6.15 -0.47
N ALA A 1056 42.80 6.72 0.64
CA ALA A 1056 41.40 7.08 0.82
C ALA A 1056 41.26 8.60 0.65
N PRO A 1057 40.20 9.10 -0.03
CA PRO A 1057 39.86 10.52 0.02
C PRO A 1057 39.63 10.96 1.47
N PRO A 1058 40.07 12.16 1.89
CA PRO A 1058 39.82 12.69 3.22
C PRO A 1058 38.34 13.10 3.36
N ALA A 1059 37.48 12.09 3.55
CA ALA A 1059 36.04 12.25 3.70
C ALA A 1059 35.68 12.94 5.02
N GLN A 1060 34.47 13.50 5.08
CA GLN A 1060 33.93 14.03 6.33
C GLN A 1060 33.44 12.88 7.22
N LEU A 1061 34.08 12.74 8.38
CA LEU A 1061 33.72 11.79 9.43
C LEU A 1061 32.32 12.07 10.01
N LEU A 1062 31.85 11.18 10.90
CA LEU A 1062 30.47 11.21 11.40
C LEU A 1062 30.08 12.58 11.97
N MET A 1063 29.09 13.21 11.35
CA MET A 1063 28.66 14.57 11.67
C MET A 1063 27.79 14.69 12.91
N ALA A 1064 27.25 13.58 13.41
CA ALA A 1064 26.37 13.52 14.58
C ALA A 1064 27.12 13.90 15.87
N ASP A 1065 26.43 14.56 16.80
CA ASP A 1065 27.00 15.00 18.08
C ASP A 1065 27.44 13.79 18.94
N GLN A 1066 28.61 13.86 19.58
CA GLN A 1066 29.19 12.77 20.39
C GLN A 1066 28.26 12.31 21.53
N ALA A 1067 27.38 13.18 22.03
CA ALA A 1067 26.39 12.80 23.05
C ALA A 1067 25.21 11.99 22.48
N SER A 1068 24.98 12.02 21.16
CA SER A 1068 23.81 11.42 20.50
C SER A 1068 23.87 9.89 20.44
N LEU A 1069 22.69 9.26 20.33
CA LEU A 1069 22.55 7.83 20.04
C LEU A 1069 23.20 7.47 18.69
N VAL A 1070 22.99 8.31 17.67
CA VAL A 1070 23.52 8.12 16.31
C VAL A 1070 25.04 7.98 16.31
N HIS A 1071 25.73 8.83 17.07
CA HIS A 1071 27.18 8.75 17.22
C HIS A 1071 27.62 7.49 17.99
N LYS A 1072 26.98 7.22 19.13
CA LYS A 1072 27.29 6.07 19.98
C LYS A 1072 27.17 4.71 19.28
N ARG A 1073 26.27 4.57 18.30
CA ARG A 1073 26.09 3.34 17.52
C ARG A 1073 27.16 3.11 16.43
N ALA A 1074 27.77 4.18 15.91
CA ALA A 1074 28.62 4.15 14.72
C ALA A 1074 30.04 4.66 15.03
N ARG A 1075 30.68 4.07 16.04
CA ARG A 1075 31.98 4.54 16.52
C ARG A 1075 33.09 4.29 15.52
N PHE A 1076 32.97 3.28 14.65
CA PHE A 1076 33.87 3.10 13.50
C PHE A 1076 34.01 4.35 12.60
N ALA A 1077 33.01 5.23 12.61
CA ALA A 1077 32.99 6.47 11.84
C ALA A 1077 33.50 7.71 12.63
N GLU A 1078 34.04 7.52 13.84
CA GLU A 1078 34.77 8.54 14.62
C GLU A 1078 36.09 8.96 13.96
N HIS A 1079 36.72 8.07 13.17
CA HIS A 1079 38.08 8.24 12.63
C HIS A 1079 38.26 7.64 11.23
N HIS A 1080 39.26 8.12 10.45
CA HIS A 1080 39.51 7.66 9.07
C HIS A 1080 40.16 6.28 8.96
N ILE A 1081 41.05 5.93 9.89
CA ILE A 1081 41.79 4.67 9.90
C ILE A 1081 41.76 4.10 11.31
N TRP A 1082 41.49 2.81 11.42
CA TRP A 1082 41.74 2.04 12.64
C TRP A 1082 42.77 0.95 12.35
N VAL A 1083 43.56 0.58 13.35
CA VAL A 1083 44.41 -0.61 13.30
C VAL A 1083 44.21 -1.46 14.53
N THR A 1084 44.05 -2.75 14.32
CA THR A 1084 43.82 -3.76 15.35
C THR A 1084 44.79 -4.93 15.12
N ARG A 1085 45.03 -5.76 16.14
CA ARG A 1085 45.67 -7.06 15.91
C ARG A 1085 44.63 -8.02 15.31
N TYR A 1086 45.05 -8.95 14.44
CA TYR A 1086 44.16 -10.01 13.96
C TYR A 1086 43.67 -10.89 15.12
N LYS A 1087 42.37 -11.18 15.15
CA LYS A 1087 41.74 -12.30 15.87
C LYS A 1087 40.59 -12.82 15.02
N ASP A 1088 40.24 -14.09 15.19
CA ASP A 1088 39.05 -14.66 14.56
C ASP A 1088 37.77 -13.97 15.08
N ASP A 1089 36.70 -14.00 14.28
CA ASP A 1089 35.41 -13.30 14.49
C ASP A 1089 35.44 -11.75 14.59
N ASP A 1090 36.61 -11.09 14.69
CA ASP A 1090 36.74 -9.64 14.52
C ASP A 1090 36.52 -9.24 13.04
N LEU A 1091 35.25 -9.15 12.61
CA LEU A 1091 34.84 -8.99 11.20
C LEU A 1091 34.07 -7.71 10.86
N TRP A 1092 33.31 -7.14 11.82
CA TRP A 1092 32.29 -6.12 11.52
C TRP A 1092 32.55 -4.83 12.30
N ALA A 1093 32.82 -3.74 11.57
CA ALA A 1093 33.26 -2.48 12.17
C ALA A 1093 32.24 -1.87 13.14
N GLY A 1094 30.94 -1.89 12.80
CA GLY A 1094 29.85 -1.45 13.70
C GLY A 1094 29.40 -2.49 14.73
N GLY A 1095 30.14 -3.59 14.89
CA GLY A 1095 29.84 -4.65 15.86
C GLY A 1095 28.86 -5.71 15.36
N LYS A 1096 28.70 -6.78 16.13
CA LYS A 1096 27.96 -7.98 15.68
C LYS A 1096 26.45 -7.76 15.53
N TRP A 1097 25.84 -6.94 16.37
CA TRP A 1097 24.38 -6.71 16.37
C TRP A 1097 24.07 -5.21 16.36
N THR A 1098 23.83 -4.65 15.18
CA THR A 1098 23.59 -3.21 14.95
C THR A 1098 22.12 -2.83 15.10
N ASN A 1099 21.19 -3.72 14.77
CA ASN A 1099 19.77 -3.41 14.78
C ASN A 1099 19.29 -3.14 16.21
N GLN A 1100 18.59 -2.01 16.40
CA GLN A 1100 18.19 -1.46 17.71
C GLN A 1100 19.35 -1.28 18.73
N SER A 1101 20.62 -1.27 18.29
CA SER A 1101 21.76 -1.08 19.19
C SER A 1101 21.72 0.28 19.89
N MET A 1102 22.12 0.32 21.17
CA MET A 1102 22.17 1.57 21.95
C MET A 1102 23.58 2.19 22.00
N ILE A 1103 24.59 1.43 21.57
CA ILE A 1103 26.00 1.78 21.45
C ILE A 1103 26.67 0.70 20.57
N GLU A 1104 27.74 1.04 19.85
CA GLU A 1104 28.62 0.04 19.22
C GLU A 1104 29.15 -0.90 20.31
N LYS A 1105 29.12 -2.21 20.05
CA LYS A 1105 29.68 -3.25 20.92
C LYS A 1105 30.29 -4.36 20.09
N ASP A 1106 31.45 -4.83 20.52
CA ASP A 1106 32.23 -5.85 19.81
C ASP A 1106 32.51 -5.41 18.36
N GLY A 1107 32.73 -4.10 18.17
CA GLY A 1107 33.08 -3.43 16.92
C GLY A 1107 34.50 -2.85 16.95
N VAL A 1108 34.91 -2.15 15.88
CA VAL A 1108 36.30 -1.74 15.68
C VAL A 1108 36.83 -0.80 16.75
N ALA A 1109 35.97 0.06 17.34
CA ALA A 1109 36.38 0.95 18.40
C ALA A 1109 36.73 0.18 19.69
N ASP A 1110 36.03 -0.91 19.97
CA ASP A 1110 36.35 -1.84 21.07
C ASP A 1110 37.59 -2.68 20.74
N TYR A 1111 37.73 -3.14 19.49
CA TYR A 1111 38.91 -3.90 19.04
C TYR A 1111 40.19 -3.08 19.19
N ALA A 1112 40.15 -1.79 18.85
CA ALA A 1112 41.29 -0.87 18.99
C ALA A 1112 41.58 -0.55 20.47
N ALA A 1113 40.53 -0.38 21.30
CA ALA A 1113 40.66 -0.09 22.72
C ALA A 1113 41.36 -1.21 23.54
N ARG A 1114 41.50 -2.42 22.98
CA ARG A 1114 42.28 -3.52 23.60
C ARG A 1114 43.75 -3.19 23.81
N ASN A 1115 44.30 -2.19 23.10
CA ASN A 1115 45.71 -1.78 23.18
C ASN A 1115 46.68 -2.97 22.93
N ASP A 1116 46.32 -3.83 21.97
CA ASP A 1116 47.15 -4.96 21.50
C ASP A 1116 48.39 -4.43 20.76
N ASN A 1117 49.47 -5.22 20.71
CA ASN A 1117 50.63 -4.90 19.84
C ASN A 1117 50.24 -5.12 18.38
N VAL A 1118 50.64 -4.20 17.48
CA VAL A 1118 50.36 -4.29 16.03
C VAL A 1118 51.58 -4.01 15.13
N ARG A 1119 52.77 -3.73 15.70
CA ARG A 1119 54.01 -3.58 14.93
C ARG A 1119 54.74 -4.90 14.76
N GLY A 1120 55.06 -5.26 13.51
CA GLY A 1120 55.71 -6.53 13.16
C GLY A 1120 54.84 -7.76 13.45
N GLU A 1121 53.53 -7.57 13.52
CA GLU A 1121 52.53 -8.51 14.03
C GLU A 1121 51.47 -8.78 12.95
N ASP A 1122 50.61 -9.76 13.19
CA ASP A 1122 49.41 -9.97 12.38
C ASP A 1122 48.36 -8.89 12.73
N LEU A 1123 48.08 -8.00 11.78
CA LEU A 1123 47.28 -6.78 12.00
C LEU A 1123 46.16 -6.67 10.97
N VAL A 1124 45.08 -5.98 11.32
CA VAL A 1124 43.98 -5.62 10.41
C VAL A 1124 43.83 -4.10 10.40
N VAL A 1125 43.68 -3.52 9.20
CA VAL A 1125 43.41 -2.09 9.01
C VAL A 1125 41.97 -1.90 8.57
N TRP A 1126 41.31 -0.91 9.15
CA TRP A 1126 39.90 -0.60 8.85
C TRP A 1126 39.85 0.82 8.30
N ALA A 1127 39.45 0.97 7.04
CA ALA A 1127 39.47 2.26 6.34
C ALA A 1127 38.05 2.82 6.22
N THR A 1128 37.82 3.93 6.91
CA THR A 1128 36.55 4.66 6.95
C THR A 1128 36.58 5.81 5.94
N TYR A 1129 35.55 5.89 5.11
CA TYR A 1129 35.36 6.90 4.07
C TYR A 1129 33.86 7.06 3.78
N GLY A 1130 33.47 8.04 2.97
CA GLY A 1130 32.06 8.23 2.66
C GLY A 1130 31.70 9.53 1.97
N LEU A 1131 30.40 9.67 1.74
CA LEU A 1131 29.74 10.79 1.09
C LEU A 1131 28.93 11.57 2.12
N THR A 1132 29.07 12.90 2.17
CA THR A 1132 28.11 13.78 2.89
C THR A 1132 27.10 14.31 1.88
N HIS A 1133 25.96 13.65 1.79
CA HIS A 1133 24.94 13.93 0.79
C HIS A 1133 24.00 15.04 1.26
N ASN A 1134 23.98 16.13 0.49
CA ASN A 1134 23.02 17.22 0.60
C ASN A 1134 22.18 17.18 -0.68
N PRO A 1135 21.01 16.51 -0.70
CA PRO A 1135 20.30 16.18 -1.94
C PRO A 1135 19.92 17.40 -2.78
N ARG A 1136 19.89 17.21 -4.10
CA ARG A 1136 19.56 18.25 -5.10
C ARG A 1136 18.31 17.85 -5.87
N VAL A 1137 17.83 18.71 -6.76
CA VAL A 1137 16.65 18.41 -7.59
C VAL A 1137 17.00 17.35 -8.63
N GLU A 1138 18.23 17.39 -9.15
CA GLU A 1138 18.78 16.44 -10.12
C GLU A 1138 18.97 15.01 -9.57
N ASP A 1139 18.77 14.83 -8.27
CA ASP A 1139 18.87 13.53 -7.57
C ASP A 1139 17.50 12.83 -7.44
N TYR A 1140 16.44 13.40 -8.03
CA TYR A 1140 15.06 12.93 -7.97
C TYR A 1140 14.39 13.02 -9.37
N PRO A 1141 13.46 12.12 -9.75
CA PRO A 1141 12.95 10.95 -9.01
C PRO A 1141 13.94 9.81 -8.80
N VAL A 1142 15.02 9.74 -9.58
CA VAL A 1142 16.08 8.73 -9.43
C VAL A 1142 17.46 9.39 -9.55
N MET A 1143 18.38 9.01 -8.66
CA MET A 1143 19.66 9.68 -8.41
C MET A 1143 20.75 9.19 -9.38
N PRO A 1144 21.40 10.09 -10.16
CA PRO A 1144 22.60 9.77 -10.92
C PRO A 1144 23.72 9.22 -10.02
N ALA A 1145 24.46 8.23 -10.49
CA ALA A 1145 25.44 7.53 -9.64
C ALA A 1145 26.60 8.42 -9.18
N GLU A 1146 26.75 8.63 -7.86
CA GLU A 1146 27.92 9.29 -7.26
C GLU A 1146 28.96 8.24 -6.86
N ALA A 1147 30.23 8.46 -7.26
CA ALA A 1147 31.31 7.48 -7.13
C ALA A 1147 32.43 7.94 -6.18
N ILE A 1148 32.91 7.03 -5.34
CA ILE A 1148 34.07 7.23 -4.45
C ILE A 1148 34.97 5.98 -4.44
N THR A 1149 36.29 6.17 -4.40
CA THR A 1149 37.27 5.09 -4.58
C THR A 1149 38.34 5.11 -3.47
N VAL A 1150 38.66 3.94 -2.93
CA VAL A 1150 39.81 3.73 -2.02
C VAL A 1150 40.83 2.83 -2.72
N ALA A 1151 42.10 3.23 -2.75
CA ALA A 1151 43.15 2.48 -3.44
C ALA A 1151 44.22 1.90 -2.50
N LEU A 1152 44.67 0.69 -2.81
CA LEU A 1152 45.81 0.00 -2.21
C LEU A 1152 46.90 -0.08 -3.28
N LYS A 1153 47.85 0.87 -3.27
CA LYS A 1153 48.89 1.00 -4.31
C LYS A 1153 50.24 0.48 -3.81
N PRO A 1154 50.98 -0.33 -4.59
CA PRO A 1154 52.28 -0.87 -4.15
C PRO A 1154 53.29 0.26 -3.89
N ALA A 1155 53.94 0.23 -2.74
CA ALA A 1155 54.92 1.22 -2.29
C ALA A 1155 56.21 0.48 -1.90
N ASP A 1156 57.26 0.65 -2.71
CA ASP A 1156 58.51 -0.12 -2.60
C ASP A 1156 58.33 -1.67 -2.65
N PHE A 1157 57.15 -2.18 -3.03
CA PHE A 1157 56.91 -3.63 -3.09
C PHE A 1157 57.68 -4.34 -4.20
N PHE A 1158 57.80 -3.70 -5.37
CA PHE A 1158 58.51 -4.20 -6.55
C PHE A 1158 59.84 -3.46 -6.75
N ASP A 1159 60.81 -4.07 -7.44
CA ASP A 1159 62.11 -3.45 -7.73
C ASP A 1159 62.08 -2.49 -8.93
N ARG A 1160 60.97 -2.49 -9.68
CA ARG A 1160 60.68 -1.66 -10.87
C ARG A 1160 59.15 -1.57 -11.07
N ASN A 1161 58.70 -0.83 -12.09
CA ASN A 1161 57.30 -0.88 -12.53
C ASN A 1161 56.94 -2.32 -12.97
N PRO A 1162 55.98 -3.00 -12.31
CA PRO A 1162 55.67 -4.42 -12.57
C PRO A 1162 54.83 -4.66 -13.84
N ALA A 1163 54.44 -3.59 -14.55
CA ALA A 1163 53.71 -3.63 -15.83
C ALA A 1163 54.59 -3.27 -17.05
N LEU A 1164 55.93 -3.38 -16.94
CA LEU A 1164 56.86 -3.16 -18.06
C LEU A 1164 56.88 -4.31 -19.08
N ASP A 1165 56.34 -5.47 -18.71
CA ASP A 1165 56.17 -6.66 -19.57
C ASP A 1165 54.74 -6.79 -20.14
N VAL A 1166 53.84 -5.84 -19.84
CA VAL A 1166 52.55 -5.74 -20.52
C VAL A 1166 52.81 -5.23 -21.95
N PRO A 1167 52.36 -5.94 -23.01
CA PRO A 1167 52.73 -5.63 -24.39
C PRO A 1167 52.48 -4.18 -24.83
N PRO A 1168 53.34 -3.60 -25.67
CA PRO A 1168 53.10 -2.30 -26.29
C PRO A 1168 51.79 -2.27 -27.11
N SER A 1169 51.15 -1.11 -27.10
CA SER A 1169 49.89 -0.88 -27.80
C SER A 1169 50.17 -0.71 -29.29
N THR A 1170 49.53 -1.52 -30.14
CA THR A 1170 49.67 -1.41 -31.60
C THR A 1170 48.30 -1.33 -32.28
N GLN A 1171 48.25 -0.64 -33.42
CA GLN A 1171 47.04 -0.52 -34.21
C GLN A 1171 46.58 -1.88 -34.79
N ALA A 1172 47.51 -2.81 -35.04
CA ALA A 1172 47.20 -4.17 -35.49
C ALA A 1172 46.38 -4.98 -34.46
N VAL A 1173 46.64 -4.76 -33.17
CA VAL A 1173 45.88 -5.38 -32.06
C VAL A 1173 44.61 -4.59 -31.75
N ASN A 1174 44.74 -3.26 -31.56
CA ASN A 1174 43.65 -2.42 -31.04
C ASN A 1174 42.57 -2.06 -32.07
N LYS A 1175 42.90 -2.05 -33.37
CA LYS A 1175 41.97 -1.90 -34.50
C LYS A 1175 41.05 -0.67 -34.45
N SER A 1176 41.54 0.44 -33.88
CA SER A 1176 40.80 1.71 -33.81
C SER A 1176 40.46 2.25 -35.20
N VAL A 1177 39.26 2.80 -35.39
CA VAL A 1177 38.86 3.39 -36.69
C VAL A 1177 39.16 4.88 -36.71
N LEU A 1178 39.96 5.33 -37.68
CA LEU A 1178 40.21 6.75 -37.93
C LEU A 1178 38.99 7.38 -38.62
N VAL A 1179 38.43 8.44 -38.03
CA VAL A 1179 37.41 9.28 -38.67
C VAL A 1179 38.10 10.42 -39.40
N PRO A 1180 38.00 10.53 -40.75
CA PRO A 1180 38.73 11.54 -41.51
C PRO A 1180 38.13 12.94 -41.30
N ALA A 1181 38.97 13.91 -40.95
CA ALA A 1181 38.58 15.31 -40.92
C ALA A 1181 38.16 15.77 -42.33
N ASN A 1182 37.02 16.47 -42.42
CA ASN A 1182 36.46 17.04 -43.65
C ASN A 1182 36.20 16.03 -44.80
N GLY A 1183 36.12 14.72 -44.52
CA GLY A 1183 35.74 13.70 -45.50
C GLY A 1183 36.80 13.39 -46.57
N VAL A 1184 38.03 13.89 -46.44
CA VAL A 1184 39.14 13.55 -47.33
C VAL A 1184 39.85 12.31 -46.80
N SER A 1185 39.80 11.22 -47.57
CA SER A 1185 40.53 9.99 -47.26
C SER A 1185 41.98 10.08 -47.73
N ASN A 1186 42.89 10.50 -46.84
CA ASN A 1186 44.34 10.38 -47.09
C ASN A 1186 44.72 8.88 -47.05
N GLY A 1187 44.85 8.27 -48.23
CA GLY A 1187 45.17 6.84 -48.39
C GLY A 1187 46.65 6.53 -48.23
N GLU A 1188 47.24 6.87 -47.08
CA GLU A 1188 48.63 6.55 -46.75
C GLU A 1188 48.72 5.42 -45.72
N GLU A 1189 49.73 4.56 -45.84
CA GLU A 1189 50.04 3.52 -44.86
C GLU A 1189 50.56 4.18 -43.57
N HIS A 1190 49.66 4.51 -42.65
CA HIS A 1190 50.03 5.19 -41.41
C HIS A 1190 51.04 4.38 -40.59
N GLU A 1191 52.20 4.99 -40.28
CA GLU A 1191 53.22 4.40 -39.43
C GLU A 1191 52.66 3.92 -38.08
N VAL A 1192 53.22 2.83 -37.57
CA VAL A 1192 52.80 2.27 -36.29
C VAL A 1192 53.03 3.30 -35.18
N CYS A 1193 51.96 3.68 -34.49
CA CYS A 1193 51.91 4.77 -33.51
C CYS A 1193 52.98 4.69 -32.39
N CYS A 1194 53.52 3.50 -32.12
CA CYS A 1194 54.73 3.25 -31.34
C CYS A 1194 55.55 2.16 -32.02
N ARG A 1195 56.88 2.16 -31.83
CA ARG A 1195 57.81 1.12 -32.26
C ARG A 1195 58.31 0.30 -31.06
#